data_AF-A0A929ZE33-F1
#
_entry.id   AF-A0A929ZE33-F1
#
_cell.length_a   1.000
_cell.length_b   1.000
_cell.length_c   1.000
_cell.angle_alpha   90.00
_cell.angle_beta   90.00
_cell.angle_gamma   90.00
#
_symmetry.space_group_name_H-M   'P 1'
#
loop_
_entity.id
_entity.type
_entity.pdbx_description
1 polymer ?
#
loop_
_entity_poly.entity_id
_entity_poly.type
_entity_poly.pdbx_seq_one_letter_code
_entity_poly.pdbx_strand_id
1 'polypeptide(L)'
;MDTKVIFSNTEVTKDDYATKRLPYSLEKGPIENYNILIDTLYDKNERQKIEWAIGSVISGESRDIQKFLVFYGETGTGKSTIINIIQKLFEGYYVTFDSKALGSNSDQFAAEVFKNNPIVGIQHDGDLSRIEDNTRINSITSHEEMSVNEKHKSRYTTRIDSFLFMGTNKPVKITDAQSGIIRRLIDVHPSGRKLSPDKYFEIVRKIDFELGAIAQHCLDVYSTLGKNYYSGYRPIDMMFKTDVFFNFVESCYFTFEKQDGCTLKQAYDMYKDYCDESLVEYKMPKYKFREELRNYFRHFDISTRVEGKQVKNYYTGFLTDKFTNAATVDSSPEELDVLTLDKTESIFDQNYTQSKAQYATKAGTPTKKWDKVTTTLGDIDTSKLHFVKVPENHIVIDFDLKGPDGDKCAELNLAAASRWPKTYAEFSKSGAGIHLHYIYDGDVNRLSRLYDDGIEIKVFSGNASLRRKLSYCNDLPIAHISSGLPLKEEKVINFDRVKTEKHIRSLIAKNLRKEIHPATKPSVDFIAEILDEAYSSGVVYDVTDMRNKVLTFAMNSTNNAEYCMKVVSRMHFKSDITAEDMTKPDENDGKIVFYDVEVFPNLFLVNWKYMDSGDTCVRMINPTPQEIEELFKFKLVGFNNRRYDNHILYARYLGYNNEELYNLSQKIVSGQSKNCLFSEAYSLSYTDVYDFASAGNKMSLKKWEIKLGLHHKELGLPWDQPVDEKDWQKVAEYCDNDVISTEAVFKHLSGDFAARQILASLAGMSVNDSTNQLTTKIIFGNDRNPQSEFVYTDLSKEFPGYKFENGKSSYRGEDPGEGGYVYSNPGMYTNVGLFDISSMHPSSIVALNLFGDKYTKVFKELKEARIYIKHSAWDAARKVLGGILKPYVDALESGNASFTAKDLTLALKTAINSVYGLTSAAFDNKFKDPRNIDNIVAKRGALFMINLKHECESRGWTVVHIKTDSIKLANCTKEMEDFVVEYGKKYQYDFEHEATYDKMCIVNQAVYIAHESYGEDEGKWTATGAQFQHPYVFKTLFSKEKIGFKDKCETKAVQKGDIYLNMNETLPEGSNSYSFVGKVGEFVPIKSGCGGGILVRRNGDKDYAVSGTKGYRWLESETVKECSKEDDIDLEYFRALVDEAVSDISKYGDFEWFASDQQELPWCDKENKDCSKCNDAQCIHNERK
;
A
#
# COMPACT_ATOMS: atom_id res chain seq x y z
N MET A 1 -13.24 -16.08 57.56
CA MET A 1 -12.37 -16.79 56.60
C MET A 1 -10.94 -16.51 57.02
N ASP A 2 -10.02 -17.43 56.75
CA ASP A 2 -8.61 -17.29 57.12
C ASP A 2 -7.97 -16.16 56.30
N THR A 3 -7.69 -15.01 56.92
CA THR A 3 -7.07 -13.84 56.24
C THR A 3 -5.56 -13.75 56.44
N LYS A 4 -5.00 -14.61 57.29
CA LYS A 4 -3.57 -14.73 57.59
C LYS A 4 -3.17 -16.20 57.69
N VAL A 5 -1.92 -16.50 57.35
CA VAL A 5 -1.33 -17.83 57.54
C VAL A 5 -0.96 -17.99 59.02
N ILE A 6 -1.44 -19.05 59.65
CA ILE A 6 -1.19 -19.34 61.08
C ILE A 6 -0.20 -20.50 61.19
N PHE A 7 0.95 -20.25 61.82
CA PHE A 7 1.99 -21.25 62.04
C PHE A 7 1.80 -21.98 63.38
N SER A 8 2.50 -23.10 63.57
CA SER A 8 2.33 -23.91 64.78
C SER A 8 2.69 -23.14 66.08
N ASN A 9 3.62 -22.19 65.99
CA ASN A 9 4.10 -21.32 67.06
C ASN A 9 3.39 -19.95 67.14
N THR A 10 2.36 -19.69 66.32
CA THR A 10 1.59 -18.44 66.37
C THR A 10 0.54 -18.50 67.48
N GLU A 11 0.54 -17.52 68.39
CA GLU A 11 -0.54 -17.35 69.37
C GLU A 11 -1.84 -16.92 68.66
N VAL A 12 -2.93 -17.67 68.86
CA VAL A 12 -4.22 -17.40 68.21
C VAL A 12 -5.15 -16.67 69.18
N THR A 13 -5.60 -15.50 68.76
CA THR A 13 -6.60 -14.67 69.44
C THR A 13 -7.99 -14.91 68.85
N LYS A 14 -9.04 -14.46 69.54
CA LYS A 14 -10.42 -14.56 69.04
C LYS A 14 -10.64 -13.75 67.74
N ASP A 15 -9.81 -12.74 67.49
CA ASP A 15 -9.92 -11.85 66.33
C ASP A 15 -9.24 -12.40 65.08
N ASP A 16 -8.48 -13.51 65.19
CA ASP A 16 -7.79 -14.11 64.05
C ASP A 16 -8.71 -14.95 63.14
N TYR A 17 -9.93 -15.29 63.60
CA TYR A 17 -10.92 -16.12 62.89
C TYR A 17 -10.31 -17.38 62.21
N ALA A 18 -9.25 -17.92 62.80
CA ALA A 18 -8.41 -18.97 62.23
C ALA A 18 -9.10 -20.33 62.31
N THR A 19 -9.34 -20.94 61.16
CA THR A 19 -9.92 -22.28 61.00
C THR A 19 -8.87 -23.34 60.69
N LYS A 20 -7.62 -22.93 60.39
CA LYS A 20 -6.50 -23.78 59.99
C LYS A 20 -5.20 -23.34 60.66
N ARG A 21 -4.23 -24.25 60.72
CA ARG A 21 -2.89 -24.02 61.28
C ARG A 21 -1.88 -24.95 60.57
N LEU A 22 -0.74 -24.41 60.18
CA LEU A 22 0.35 -25.19 59.56
C LEU A 22 1.05 -26.09 60.60
N PRO A 23 1.58 -27.26 60.18
CA PRO A 23 2.17 -28.24 61.10
C PRO A 23 3.60 -27.89 61.55
N TYR A 24 4.17 -26.77 61.09
CA TYR A 24 5.55 -26.34 61.39
C TYR A 24 5.60 -24.92 61.96
N SER A 25 6.70 -24.59 62.64
CA SER A 25 6.96 -23.26 63.21
C SER A 25 7.57 -22.32 62.17
N LEU A 26 7.24 -21.04 62.24
CA LEU A 26 7.97 -20.00 61.52
C LEU A 26 9.22 -19.64 62.34
N GLU A 27 10.39 -20.10 61.91
CA GLU A 27 11.65 -19.91 62.63
C GLU A 27 12.86 -19.95 61.68
N LYS A 28 14.00 -19.38 62.13
CA LYS A 28 15.24 -19.42 61.36
C LYS A 28 15.90 -20.80 61.48
N GLY A 29 16.38 -21.35 60.37
CA GLY A 29 17.06 -22.64 60.31
C GLY A 29 17.83 -22.85 58.99
N PRO A 30 18.52 -23.99 58.83
CA PRO A 30 19.25 -24.32 57.60
C PRO A 30 18.29 -24.63 56.44
N ILE A 31 18.63 -24.17 55.24
CA ILE A 31 17.88 -24.37 53.98
C ILE A 31 18.78 -24.93 52.86
N GLU A 32 19.76 -25.75 53.23
CA GLU A 32 20.81 -26.24 52.32
C GLU A 32 20.24 -27.05 51.16
N ASN A 33 19.24 -27.92 51.43
CA ASN A 33 18.65 -28.76 50.40
C ASN A 33 17.78 -27.93 49.45
N TYR A 34 17.05 -26.95 49.98
CA TYR A 34 16.33 -25.97 49.17
C TYR A 34 17.28 -25.15 48.28
N ASN A 35 18.40 -24.64 48.81
CA ASN A 35 19.40 -23.89 48.02
C ASN A 35 19.95 -24.72 46.86
N ILE A 36 20.38 -25.97 47.12
CA ILE A 36 20.90 -26.86 46.06
C ILE A 36 19.85 -27.07 44.97
N LEU A 37 18.59 -27.26 45.34
CA LEU A 37 17.50 -27.48 44.38
C LEU A 37 17.20 -26.21 43.57
N ILE A 38 16.95 -25.08 44.24
CA ILE A 38 16.49 -23.85 43.59
C ILE A 38 17.58 -23.21 42.72
N ASP A 39 18.84 -23.22 43.16
CA ASP A 39 19.97 -22.67 42.39
C ASP A 39 20.32 -23.53 41.16
N THR A 40 20.01 -24.83 41.24
CA THR A 40 20.08 -25.68 40.06
C THR A 40 18.97 -25.30 39.08
N LEU A 41 17.71 -25.27 39.53
CA LEU A 41 16.55 -25.12 38.65
C LEU A 41 16.32 -23.70 38.11
N TYR A 42 16.78 -22.65 38.81
CA TYR A 42 16.53 -21.25 38.46
C TYR A 42 17.79 -20.40 38.61
N ASP A 43 17.96 -19.41 37.74
CA ASP A 43 19.02 -18.41 37.89
C ASP A 43 18.68 -17.40 38.99
N LYS A 44 19.68 -16.67 39.49
CA LYS A 44 19.58 -15.80 40.67
C LYS A 44 18.41 -14.81 40.60
N ASN A 45 18.20 -14.18 39.45
CA ASN A 45 17.11 -13.20 39.25
C ASN A 45 15.73 -13.87 39.24
N GLU A 46 15.63 -15.07 38.67
CA GLU A 46 14.40 -15.85 38.60
C GLU A 46 14.02 -16.42 39.98
N ARG A 47 15.01 -16.89 40.74
CA ARG A 47 14.87 -17.31 42.14
C ARG A 47 14.29 -16.20 43.01
N GLN A 48 14.80 -14.97 42.87
CA GLN A 48 14.34 -13.82 43.69
C GLN A 48 12.84 -13.53 43.48
N LYS A 49 12.34 -13.61 42.24
CA LYS A 49 10.90 -13.45 41.94
C LYS A 49 10.05 -14.47 42.71
N ILE A 50 10.51 -15.73 42.78
CA ILE A 50 9.82 -16.82 43.49
C ILE A 50 9.80 -16.55 45.00
N GLU A 51 10.96 -16.26 45.59
CA GLU A 51 11.09 -16.04 47.04
C GLU A 51 10.32 -14.80 47.51
N TRP A 52 10.34 -13.72 46.72
CA TRP A 52 9.54 -12.52 46.98
C TRP A 52 8.04 -12.81 46.97
N ALA A 53 7.55 -13.58 45.99
CA ALA A 53 6.14 -13.93 45.90
C ALA A 53 5.69 -14.77 47.11
N ILE A 54 6.47 -15.78 47.51
CA ILE A 54 6.19 -16.61 48.69
C ILE A 54 6.20 -15.75 49.97
N GLY A 55 7.20 -14.87 50.12
CA GLY A 55 7.30 -13.97 51.27
C GLY A 55 6.12 -13.00 51.39
N SER A 56 5.61 -12.50 50.26
CA SER A 56 4.43 -11.62 50.24
C SER A 56 3.14 -12.30 50.73
N VAL A 57 3.04 -13.62 50.53
CA VAL A 57 1.92 -14.42 51.02
C VAL A 57 2.04 -14.66 52.52
N ILE A 58 3.25 -14.98 52.99
CA ILE A 58 3.53 -15.21 54.42
C ILE A 58 3.32 -13.94 55.25
N SER A 59 3.69 -12.76 54.72
CA SER A 59 3.48 -11.48 55.41
C SER A 59 1.99 -11.09 55.50
N GLY A 60 1.13 -11.66 54.64
CA GLY A 60 -0.27 -11.30 54.51
C GLY A 60 -0.53 -10.05 53.65
N GLU A 61 0.52 -9.42 53.11
CA GLU A 61 0.38 -8.22 52.25
C GLU A 61 0.01 -8.56 50.80
N SER A 62 0.12 -9.83 50.39
CA SER A 62 -0.27 -10.30 49.04
C SER A 62 -1.69 -9.89 48.60
N ARG A 63 -2.63 -9.72 49.53
CA ARG A 63 -4.00 -9.23 49.29
C ARG A 63 -4.11 -7.78 48.79
N ASP A 64 -3.01 -7.04 48.93
CA ASP A 64 -2.88 -5.64 48.52
C ASP A 64 -1.89 -5.49 47.34
N ILE A 65 -1.36 -6.61 46.84
CA ILE A 65 -0.41 -6.66 45.71
C ILE A 65 -1.15 -7.12 44.46
N GLN A 66 -1.17 -6.29 43.43
CA GLN A 66 -1.78 -6.61 42.14
C GLN A 66 -0.79 -7.33 41.21
N LYS A 67 -0.29 -8.49 41.61
CA LYS A 67 0.66 -9.31 40.84
C LYS A 67 0.33 -10.80 40.93
N PHE A 68 0.78 -11.55 39.93
CA PHE A 68 0.78 -13.01 39.96
C PHE A 68 2.00 -13.59 39.24
N LEU A 69 2.36 -14.82 39.58
CA LEU A 69 3.59 -15.46 39.11
C LEU A 69 3.31 -16.56 38.09
N VAL A 70 3.97 -16.51 36.94
CA VAL A 70 3.85 -17.50 35.85
C VAL A 70 5.19 -18.17 35.58
N PHE A 71 5.29 -19.46 35.88
CA PHE A 71 6.41 -20.31 35.50
C PHE A 71 6.28 -20.76 34.04
N TYR A 72 7.13 -20.23 33.17
CA TYR A 72 7.12 -20.51 31.74
C TYR A 72 8.39 -21.25 31.30
N GLY A 73 8.24 -22.36 30.58
CA GLY A 73 9.35 -23.19 30.10
C GLY A 73 8.89 -24.57 29.66
N GLU A 74 9.78 -25.39 29.11
CA GLU A 74 9.45 -26.73 28.60
C GLU A 74 9.02 -27.72 29.70
N THR A 75 8.42 -28.84 29.29
CA THR A 75 8.03 -29.91 30.23
C THR A 75 9.27 -30.58 30.85
N GLY A 76 9.22 -30.89 32.14
CA GLY A 76 10.33 -31.57 32.84
C GLY A 76 11.53 -30.67 33.18
N THR A 77 11.33 -29.35 33.22
CA THR A 77 12.34 -28.32 33.57
C THR A 77 12.35 -27.94 35.06
N GLY A 78 11.49 -28.54 35.88
CA GLY A 78 11.43 -28.29 37.33
C GLY A 78 10.28 -27.41 37.80
N LYS A 79 9.43 -26.89 36.91
CA LYS A 79 8.24 -26.07 37.26
C LYS A 79 7.30 -26.76 38.26
N SER A 80 6.90 -28.01 37.99
CA SER A 80 6.03 -28.75 38.91
C SER A 80 6.71 -29.02 40.26
N THR A 81 8.04 -29.16 40.28
CA THR A 81 8.80 -29.33 41.52
C THR A 81 8.64 -28.13 42.44
N ILE A 82 8.83 -26.90 41.93
CA ILE A 82 8.71 -25.70 42.78
C ILE A 82 7.26 -25.44 43.18
N ILE A 83 6.29 -25.69 42.29
CA ILE A 83 4.87 -25.58 42.62
C ILE A 83 4.49 -26.58 43.74
N ASN A 84 5.02 -27.80 43.71
CA ASN A 84 4.82 -28.78 44.79
C ASN A 84 5.39 -28.31 46.13
N ILE A 85 6.51 -27.59 46.13
CA ILE A 85 7.08 -27.00 47.37
C ILE A 85 6.16 -25.89 47.89
N ILE A 86 5.64 -25.03 47.01
CA ILE A 86 4.66 -23.99 47.38
C ILE A 86 3.41 -24.62 48.00
N GLN A 87 2.92 -25.74 47.46
CA GLN A 87 1.79 -26.48 48.05
C GLN A 87 2.08 -26.98 49.48
N LYS A 88 3.31 -27.44 49.74
CA LYS A 88 3.74 -27.86 51.09
C LYS A 88 3.85 -26.68 52.06
N LEU A 89 4.32 -25.52 51.58
CA LEU A 89 4.44 -24.30 52.39
C LEU A 89 3.08 -23.69 52.79
N PHE A 90 2.03 -23.95 52.02
CA PHE A 90 0.70 -23.40 52.26
C PHE A 90 -0.36 -24.48 52.39
N GLU A 91 0.00 -25.63 52.98
CA GLU A 91 -0.92 -26.76 53.15
C GLU A 91 -2.20 -26.33 53.88
N GLY A 92 -3.36 -26.63 53.28
CA GLY A 92 -4.66 -26.19 53.78
C GLY A 92 -5.06 -24.77 53.39
N TYR A 93 -4.13 -23.91 52.96
CA TYR A 93 -4.40 -22.53 52.54
C TYR A 93 -4.47 -22.31 51.01
N TYR A 94 -4.10 -23.33 50.23
CA TYR A 94 -4.15 -23.27 48.76
C TYR A 94 -5.39 -23.93 48.15
N VAL A 95 -5.74 -23.52 46.93
CA VAL A 95 -6.68 -24.22 46.05
C VAL A 95 -6.06 -24.45 44.67
N THR A 96 -6.50 -25.50 43.98
CA THR A 96 -6.19 -25.69 42.56
C THR A 96 -7.30 -25.13 41.68
N PHE A 97 -6.94 -24.40 40.62
CA PHE A 97 -7.91 -23.83 39.67
C PHE A 97 -7.51 -24.09 38.21
N ASP A 98 -8.47 -23.94 37.30
CA ASP A 98 -8.22 -24.00 35.85
C ASP A 98 -8.38 -22.61 35.21
N SER A 99 -7.26 -22.01 34.77
CA SER A 99 -7.27 -20.72 34.08
C SER A 99 -8.04 -20.72 32.76
N LYS A 100 -8.16 -21.87 32.07
CA LYS A 100 -8.95 -21.95 30.84
C LYS A 100 -10.45 -21.83 31.14
N ALA A 101 -10.90 -22.43 32.24
CA ALA A 101 -12.26 -22.28 32.73
C ALA A 101 -12.54 -20.83 33.19
N LEU A 102 -11.58 -20.20 33.88
CA LEU A 102 -11.69 -18.78 34.27
C LEU A 102 -11.69 -17.83 33.07
N GLY A 103 -10.96 -18.17 32.00
CA GLY A 103 -10.84 -17.37 30.77
C GLY A 103 -11.92 -17.63 29.71
N SER A 104 -12.89 -18.51 29.98
CA SER A 104 -14.00 -18.85 29.08
C SER A 104 -15.31 -18.22 29.54
N ASN A 105 -16.00 -17.55 28.62
CA ASN A 105 -17.33 -16.97 28.87
C ASN A 105 -18.44 -18.02 29.07
N SER A 106 -18.18 -19.27 28.71
CA SER A 106 -19.14 -20.37 28.80
C SER A 106 -19.22 -21.03 30.19
N ASP A 107 -18.18 -20.89 31.02
CA ASP A 107 -18.13 -21.56 32.32
C ASP A 107 -18.59 -20.63 33.45
N GLN A 108 -19.87 -20.70 33.80
CA GLN A 108 -20.48 -19.86 34.82
C GLN A 108 -20.04 -20.22 36.26
N PHE A 109 -19.44 -21.40 36.48
CA PHE A 109 -19.05 -21.91 37.81
C PHE A 109 -17.53 -21.87 38.04
N ALA A 110 -16.74 -21.36 37.10
CA ALA A 110 -15.28 -21.36 37.17
C ALA A 110 -14.70 -20.68 38.44
N ALA A 111 -15.40 -19.68 39.00
CA ALA A 111 -14.99 -18.99 40.22
C ALA A 111 -15.39 -19.71 41.52
N GLU A 112 -16.15 -20.82 41.45
CA GLU A 112 -16.63 -21.56 42.63
C GLU A 112 -15.48 -22.07 43.51
N VAL A 113 -14.35 -22.42 42.91
CA VAL A 113 -13.17 -22.93 43.66
C VAL A 113 -12.64 -21.92 44.69
N PHE A 114 -12.91 -20.63 44.50
CA PHE A 114 -12.50 -19.55 45.40
C PHE A 114 -13.54 -19.22 46.47
N LYS A 115 -14.64 -19.99 46.60
CA LYS A 115 -15.75 -19.68 47.53
C LYS A 115 -15.36 -19.55 49.00
N ASN A 116 -14.25 -20.16 49.40
CA ASN A 116 -13.72 -20.10 50.76
C ASN A 116 -12.59 -19.07 50.93
N ASN A 117 -12.37 -18.21 49.93
CA ASN A 117 -11.28 -17.22 49.83
C ASN A 117 -9.89 -17.80 50.21
N PRO A 118 -9.38 -18.77 49.42
CA PRO A 118 -8.06 -19.36 49.68
C PRO A 118 -6.97 -18.30 49.54
N ILE A 119 -5.91 -18.38 50.35
CA ILE A 119 -4.82 -17.39 50.29
C ILE A 119 -3.97 -17.59 49.03
N VAL A 120 -3.86 -18.84 48.55
CA VAL A 120 -3.03 -19.20 47.39
C VAL A 120 -3.85 -19.94 46.33
N GLY A 121 -3.79 -19.49 45.08
CA GLY A 121 -4.35 -20.21 43.93
C GLY A 121 -3.23 -20.83 43.09
N ILE A 122 -3.33 -22.12 42.77
CA ILE A 122 -2.28 -22.87 42.05
C ILE A 122 -2.82 -23.53 40.79
N GLN A 123 -2.06 -23.45 39.69
CA GLN A 123 -2.24 -24.27 38.50
C GLN A 123 -0.91 -24.86 38.03
N HIS A 124 -0.82 -26.18 37.88
CA HIS A 124 0.41 -26.88 37.47
C HIS A 124 0.72 -26.78 35.97
N ASP A 125 -0.31 -26.85 35.13
CA ASP A 125 -0.19 -26.73 33.67
C ASP A 125 -1.44 -26.05 33.10
N GLY A 126 -1.29 -24.82 32.63
CA GLY A 126 -2.34 -24.01 32.03
C GLY A 126 -2.00 -23.54 30.62
N ASP A 127 -2.89 -23.78 29.66
CA ASP A 127 -2.76 -23.23 28.30
C ASP A 127 -3.34 -21.81 28.23
N LEU A 128 -2.51 -20.84 28.58
CA LEU A 128 -2.85 -19.41 28.56
C LEU A 128 -2.78 -18.79 27.15
N SER A 129 -2.42 -19.57 26.13
CA SER A 129 -2.36 -19.06 24.75
C SER A 129 -3.74 -18.98 24.09
N ARG A 130 -4.79 -19.48 24.76
CA ARG A 130 -6.17 -19.60 24.24
C ARG A 130 -7.22 -18.92 25.11
N ILE A 131 -6.82 -18.04 26.03
CA ILE A 131 -7.78 -17.26 26.81
C ILE A 131 -8.53 -16.30 25.88
N GLU A 132 -9.86 -16.39 25.89
CA GLU A 132 -10.76 -15.55 25.09
C GLU A 132 -11.12 -14.26 25.84
N ASP A 133 -11.20 -14.32 27.17
CA ASP A 133 -11.54 -13.20 28.05
C ASP A 133 -10.65 -13.16 29.31
N ASN A 134 -9.86 -12.10 29.46
CA ASN A 134 -8.95 -11.89 30.60
C ASN A 134 -9.63 -11.26 31.82
N THR A 135 -10.92 -10.90 31.75
CA THR A 135 -11.61 -10.08 32.75
C THR A 135 -11.62 -10.72 34.13
N ARG A 136 -11.91 -12.03 34.24
CA ARG A 136 -11.97 -12.72 35.54
C ARG A 136 -10.61 -12.89 36.21
N ILE A 137 -9.58 -13.21 35.42
CA ILE A 137 -8.19 -13.28 35.93
C ILE A 137 -7.73 -11.87 36.35
N ASN A 138 -8.11 -10.84 35.58
CA ASN A 138 -7.85 -9.46 35.94
C ASN A 138 -8.51 -9.12 37.29
N SER A 139 -9.80 -9.40 37.48
CA SER A 139 -10.49 -9.07 38.74
C SER A 139 -9.95 -9.86 39.95
N ILE A 140 -9.53 -11.12 39.77
CA ILE A 140 -8.88 -11.90 40.85
C ILE A 140 -7.53 -11.26 41.21
N THR A 141 -6.72 -10.92 40.20
CA THR A 141 -5.38 -10.34 40.43
C THR A 141 -5.41 -8.87 40.85
N SER A 142 -6.51 -8.15 40.66
CA SER A 142 -6.72 -6.81 41.23
C SER A 142 -7.46 -6.80 42.56
N HIS A 143 -7.85 -7.97 43.08
CA HIS A 143 -8.62 -8.13 44.32
C HIS A 143 -9.97 -7.38 44.27
N GLU A 144 -10.61 -7.39 43.09
CA GLU A 144 -11.93 -6.79 42.87
C GLU A 144 -13.07 -7.69 43.37
N GLU A 145 -14.20 -7.07 43.71
CA GLU A 145 -15.42 -7.82 43.95
C GLU A 145 -15.90 -8.50 42.66
N MET A 146 -16.05 -9.81 42.71
CA MET A 146 -16.57 -10.57 41.59
C MET A 146 -17.76 -11.43 41.99
N SER A 147 -18.62 -11.68 41.02
CA SER A 147 -19.80 -12.45 41.26
C SER A 147 -19.53 -13.95 41.08
N VAL A 148 -19.69 -14.70 42.17
CA VAL A 148 -19.47 -16.14 42.24
C VAL A 148 -20.82 -16.86 42.12
N ASN A 149 -20.87 -17.83 41.22
CA ASN A 149 -22.01 -18.73 41.07
C ASN A 149 -21.61 -20.09 41.66
N GLU A 150 -22.32 -20.54 42.70
CA GLU A 150 -22.12 -21.84 43.32
C GLU A 150 -23.32 -22.74 42.99
N LYS A 151 -23.08 -24.00 42.67
CA LYS A 151 -24.17 -24.94 42.39
C LYS A 151 -25.13 -25.01 43.58
N HIS A 152 -26.43 -24.90 43.28
CA HIS A 152 -27.52 -24.95 44.26
C HIS A 152 -27.57 -23.79 45.28
N LYS A 153 -26.88 -22.67 45.02
CA LYS A 153 -27.02 -21.43 45.79
C LYS A 153 -27.29 -20.23 44.87
N SER A 154 -27.88 -19.18 45.44
CA SER A 154 -28.04 -17.91 44.74
C SER A 154 -26.68 -17.28 44.48
N ARG A 155 -26.53 -16.65 43.31
CA ARG A 155 -25.35 -15.88 42.92
C ARG A 155 -25.06 -14.79 43.96
N TYR A 156 -23.81 -14.69 44.41
CA TYR A 156 -23.37 -13.69 45.38
C TYR A 156 -22.12 -12.98 44.88
N THR A 157 -21.78 -11.85 45.49
CA THR A 157 -20.57 -11.08 45.17
C THR A 157 -19.60 -11.22 46.34
N THR A 158 -18.34 -11.49 46.05
CA THR A 158 -17.26 -11.55 47.05
C THR A 158 -15.97 -11.05 46.44
N ARG A 159 -15.12 -10.46 47.28
CA ARG A 159 -13.71 -10.21 46.97
C ARG A 159 -12.93 -11.52 47.09
N ILE A 160 -11.98 -11.75 46.19
CA ILE A 160 -11.05 -12.88 46.22
C ILE A 160 -9.65 -12.30 46.43
N ASP A 161 -9.01 -12.67 47.54
CA ASP A 161 -7.70 -12.14 47.97
C ASP A 161 -6.55 -13.12 47.66
N SER A 162 -6.76 -14.05 46.72
CA SER A 162 -5.81 -15.12 46.42
C SER A 162 -4.62 -14.65 45.59
N PHE A 163 -3.40 -14.95 46.02
CA PHE A 163 -2.20 -14.81 45.17
C PHE A 163 -2.05 -16.02 44.24
N LEU A 164 -1.87 -15.80 42.94
CA LEU A 164 -1.87 -16.87 41.94
C LEU A 164 -0.45 -17.29 41.52
N PHE A 165 -0.22 -18.62 41.49
CA PHE A 165 0.98 -19.27 40.94
C PHE A 165 0.58 -20.23 39.82
N MET A 166 1.18 -20.07 38.63
CA MET A 166 0.75 -20.79 37.43
C MET A 166 1.93 -21.37 36.66
N GLY A 167 1.85 -22.63 36.24
CA GLY A 167 2.77 -23.23 35.29
C GLY A 167 2.21 -23.27 33.88
N THR A 168 3.01 -22.92 32.87
CA THR A 168 2.64 -23.02 31.45
C THR A 168 3.81 -23.44 30.57
N ASN A 169 3.54 -24.21 29.52
CA ASN A 169 4.49 -24.56 28.47
C ASN A 169 4.43 -23.61 27.25
N LYS A 170 3.44 -22.72 27.20
CA LYS A 170 3.23 -21.77 26.09
C LYS A 170 3.26 -20.33 26.59
N PRO A 171 3.70 -19.37 25.75
CA PRO A 171 3.64 -17.96 26.10
C PRO A 171 2.19 -17.53 26.28
N VAL A 172 1.95 -16.61 27.22
CA VAL A 172 0.63 -16.05 27.50
C VAL A 172 0.22 -15.16 26.32
N LYS A 173 -0.98 -15.36 25.77
CA LYS A 173 -1.45 -14.54 24.64
C LYS A 173 -1.76 -13.12 25.09
N ILE A 174 -1.02 -12.16 24.57
CA ILE A 174 -1.21 -10.73 24.80
C ILE A 174 -1.94 -10.12 23.59
N THR A 175 -3.11 -9.52 23.82
CA THR A 175 -3.99 -9.04 22.74
C THR A 175 -3.89 -7.54 22.44
N ASP A 176 -3.41 -6.75 23.40
CA ASP A 176 -3.25 -5.29 23.31
C ASP A 176 -2.31 -4.79 24.42
N ALA A 177 -1.64 -3.64 24.22
CA ALA A 177 -0.66 -3.09 25.15
C ALA A 177 -1.28 -2.55 26.47
N GLN A 178 -2.61 -2.41 26.55
CA GLN A 178 -3.32 -1.89 27.72
C GLN A 178 -3.85 -2.99 28.66
N SER A 179 -3.75 -4.25 28.24
CA SER A 179 -4.28 -5.40 28.96
C SER A 179 -3.75 -5.44 30.39
N GLY A 180 -4.69 -5.50 31.35
CA GLY A 180 -4.39 -5.58 32.78
C GLY A 180 -3.45 -6.74 33.14
N ILE A 181 -3.45 -7.80 32.34
CA ILE A 181 -2.65 -9.00 32.56
C ILE A 181 -1.15 -8.72 32.43
N ILE A 182 -0.72 -7.89 31.46
CA ILE A 182 0.70 -7.57 31.19
C ILE A 182 1.31 -6.83 32.38
N ARG A 183 0.54 -5.92 32.98
CA ARG A 183 0.99 -5.11 34.11
C ARG A 183 1.07 -5.90 35.41
N ARG A 184 0.41 -7.06 35.48
CA ARG A 184 0.28 -7.88 36.70
C ARG A 184 1.12 -9.16 36.66
N LEU A 185 1.46 -9.64 35.46
CA LEU A 185 2.22 -10.86 35.25
C LEU A 185 3.71 -10.66 35.59
N ILE A 186 4.26 -11.58 36.38
CA ILE A 186 5.69 -11.78 36.57
C ILE A 186 6.05 -13.15 35.99
N ASP A 187 6.83 -13.19 34.91
CA ASP A 187 7.28 -14.43 34.29
C ASP A 187 8.57 -14.95 34.95
N VAL A 188 8.57 -16.25 35.19
CA VAL A 188 9.69 -16.99 35.78
C VAL A 188 10.15 -18.10 34.85
N HIS A 189 11.43 -18.08 34.48
CA HIS A 189 12.02 -19.02 33.52
C HIS A 189 12.96 -20.01 34.22
N PRO A 190 12.73 -21.33 34.10
CA PRO A 190 13.68 -22.33 34.56
C PRO A 190 15.00 -22.25 33.78
N SER A 191 16.11 -22.54 34.44
CA SER A 191 17.46 -22.54 33.84
C SER A 191 17.70 -23.69 32.84
N GLY A 192 16.84 -24.71 32.86
CA GLY A 192 17.00 -25.95 32.12
C GLY A 192 17.98 -26.96 32.76
N ARG A 193 18.75 -26.56 33.78
CA ARG A 193 19.67 -27.45 34.51
C ARG A 193 18.87 -28.41 35.41
N LYS A 194 19.38 -29.63 35.59
CA LYS A 194 18.69 -30.70 36.33
C LYS A 194 19.64 -31.40 37.30
N LEU A 195 19.08 -31.90 38.39
CA LEU A 195 19.75 -32.86 39.27
C LEU A 195 19.60 -34.27 38.70
N SER A 196 20.53 -35.17 39.04
CA SER A 196 20.33 -36.59 38.77
C SER A 196 19.08 -37.10 39.50
N PRO A 197 18.37 -38.11 38.96
CA PRO A 197 17.13 -38.62 39.57
C PRO A 197 17.30 -39.00 41.06
N ASP A 198 18.37 -39.71 41.40
CA ASP A 198 18.62 -40.15 42.79
C ASP A 198 18.83 -38.96 43.73
N LYS A 199 19.63 -37.98 43.31
CA LYS A 199 19.91 -36.77 44.09
C LYS A 199 18.68 -35.88 44.21
N TYR A 200 17.84 -35.83 43.17
CA TYR A 200 16.56 -35.13 43.19
C TYR A 200 15.62 -35.71 44.25
N PHE A 201 15.38 -37.03 44.23
CA PHE A 201 14.47 -37.67 45.19
C PHE A 201 14.99 -37.57 46.63
N GLU A 202 16.31 -37.67 46.83
CA GLU A 202 16.93 -37.46 48.13
C GLU A 202 16.69 -36.04 48.67
N ILE A 203 16.98 -35.02 47.86
CA ILE A 203 16.85 -33.60 48.25
C ILE A 203 15.39 -33.23 48.49
N VAL A 204 14.47 -33.62 47.61
CA VAL A 204 13.04 -33.30 47.75
C VAL A 204 12.44 -33.91 49.02
N ARG A 205 12.90 -35.09 49.45
CA ARG A 205 12.49 -35.69 50.73
C ARG A 205 13.03 -34.93 51.94
N LYS A 206 14.23 -34.34 51.83
CA LYS A 206 14.85 -33.56 52.91
C LYS A 206 14.20 -32.18 53.09
N ILE A 207 13.64 -31.60 52.03
CA ILE A 207 12.92 -30.32 52.07
C ILE A 207 11.72 -30.33 53.04
N ASP A 208 11.10 -31.49 53.29
CA ASP A 208 10.00 -31.62 54.26
C ASP A 208 10.41 -31.22 55.69
N PHE A 209 11.71 -31.27 56.00
CA PHE A 209 12.26 -30.84 57.30
C PHE A 209 12.74 -29.37 57.30
N GLU A 210 12.72 -28.68 56.15
CA GLU A 210 13.22 -27.31 56.00
C GLU A 210 12.08 -26.27 55.86
N LEU A 211 10.81 -26.69 55.81
CA LEU A 211 9.66 -25.83 55.47
C LEU A 211 9.56 -24.55 56.31
N GLY A 212 9.75 -24.64 57.63
CA GLY A 212 9.72 -23.47 58.53
C GLY A 212 10.84 -22.47 58.24
N ALA A 213 12.05 -22.97 57.97
CA ALA A 213 13.21 -22.16 57.64
C ALA A 213 13.11 -21.52 56.25
N ILE A 214 12.57 -22.26 55.26
CA ILE A 214 12.29 -21.73 53.91
C ILE A 214 11.25 -20.60 53.99
N ALA A 215 10.18 -20.78 54.77
CA ALA A 215 9.15 -19.76 54.97
C ALA A 215 9.73 -18.48 55.58
N GLN A 216 10.56 -18.59 56.62
CA GLN A 216 11.24 -17.44 57.23
C GLN A 216 12.20 -16.75 56.25
N HIS A 217 12.98 -17.51 55.48
CA HIS A 217 13.89 -16.95 54.46
C HIS A 217 13.13 -16.14 53.40
N CYS A 218 12.03 -16.68 52.87
CA CYS A 218 11.21 -15.96 51.89
C CYS A 218 10.60 -14.68 52.46
N LEU A 219 10.16 -14.72 53.73
CA LEU A 219 9.68 -13.53 54.44
C LEU A 219 10.78 -12.47 54.56
N ASP A 220 11.99 -12.85 54.93
CA ASP A 220 13.15 -11.94 55.05
C ASP A 220 13.50 -11.30 53.69
N VAL A 221 13.46 -12.08 52.59
CA VAL A 221 13.67 -11.57 51.22
C VAL A 221 12.61 -10.53 50.85
N TYR A 222 11.34 -10.83 51.11
CA TYR A 222 10.24 -9.90 50.85
C TYR A 222 10.35 -8.61 51.69
N SER A 223 10.64 -8.73 52.99
CA SER A 223 10.83 -7.57 53.87
C SER A 223 12.00 -6.67 53.43
N THR A 224 13.02 -7.24 52.79
CA THR A 224 14.17 -6.48 52.29
C THR A 224 13.84 -5.72 51.00
N LEU A 225 13.11 -6.33 50.06
CA LEU A 225 12.79 -5.73 48.76
C LEU A 225 11.56 -4.80 48.81
N GLY A 226 10.61 -5.11 49.69
CA GLY A 226 9.37 -4.37 49.86
C GLY A 226 8.29 -4.67 48.82
N LYS A 227 7.08 -4.19 49.11
CA LYS A 227 5.85 -4.50 48.34
C LYS A 227 5.84 -3.96 46.90
N ASN A 228 6.55 -2.86 46.64
CA ASN A 228 6.51 -2.16 45.36
C ASN A 228 7.62 -2.57 44.39
N TYR A 229 8.53 -3.47 44.79
CA TYR A 229 9.74 -3.81 44.02
C TYR A 229 9.43 -4.25 42.59
N TYR A 230 8.45 -5.14 42.39
CA TYR A 230 8.04 -5.59 41.05
C TYR A 230 6.84 -4.83 40.46
N SER A 231 6.43 -3.69 41.03
CA SER A 231 5.27 -2.92 40.55
C SER A 231 5.41 -2.50 39.08
N GLY A 232 6.58 -1.99 38.69
CA GLY A 232 6.94 -1.58 37.33
C GLY A 232 7.30 -2.71 36.36
N TYR A 233 7.41 -3.96 36.83
CA TYR A 233 7.84 -5.09 36.00
C TYR A 233 6.94 -5.28 34.75
N ARG A 234 7.57 -5.60 33.61
CA ARG A 234 6.93 -5.91 32.33
C ARG A 234 7.61 -7.12 31.66
N PRO A 235 6.85 -8.12 31.20
CA PRO A 235 7.40 -9.32 30.59
C PRO A 235 7.68 -9.13 29.08
N ILE A 236 8.74 -8.38 28.72
CA ILE A 236 9.07 -8.01 27.33
C ILE A 236 9.22 -9.24 26.41
N ASP A 237 9.92 -10.28 26.88
CA ASP A 237 10.13 -11.51 26.11
C ASP A 237 8.82 -12.25 25.76
N MET A 238 7.79 -12.12 26.61
CA MET A 238 6.46 -12.68 26.33
C MET A 238 5.69 -11.82 25.32
N MET A 239 5.90 -10.51 25.31
CA MET A 239 5.28 -9.58 24.34
C MET A 239 5.79 -9.84 22.93
N PHE A 240 7.12 -9.95 22.74
CA PHE A 240 7.72 -10.26 21.45
C PHE A 240 7.16 -11.54 20.79
N LYS A 241 6.83 -12.54 21.60
CA LYS A 241 6.32 -13.82 21.12
C LYS A 241 4.84 -13.81 20.74
N THR A 242 4.05 -12.82 21.17
CA THR A 242 2.57 -12.89 21.08
C THR A 242 1.86 -11.62 20.62
N ASP A 243 2.50 -10.45 20.66
CA ASP A 243 1.91 -9.17 20.28
C ASP A 243 2.41 -8.69 18.91
N VAL A 244 1.54 -8.82 17.90
CA VAL A 244 1.81 -8.42 16.51
C VAL A 244 2.00 -6.91 16.35
N PHE A 245 1.31 -6.10 17.16
CA PHE A 245 1.39 -4.63 17.04
C PHE A 245 2.69 -4.11 17.66
N PHE A 246 3.07 -4.64 18.82
CA PHE A 246 4.37 -4.36 19.43
C PHE A 246 5.52 -4.71 18.48
N ASN A 247 5.45 -5.87 17.81
CA ASN A 247 6.44 -6.30 16.83
C ASN A 247 6.47 -5.39 15.59
N PHE A 248 5.33 -4.84 15.14
CA PHE A 248 5.30 -3.81 14.10
C PHE A 248 6.06 -2.55 14.54
N VAL A 249 5.75 -2.00 15.72
CA VAL A 249 6.40 -0.77 16.19
C VAL A 249 7.90 -0.98 16.40
N GLU A 250 8.30 -2.15 16.88
CA GLU A 250 9.71 -2.53 17.02
C GLU A 250 10.41 -2.65 15.66
N SER A 251 9.78 -3.28 14.65
CA SER A 251 10.35 -3.35 13.30
C SER A 251 10.58 -1.97 12.66
N CYS A 252 9.78 -0.98 13.06
CA CYS A 252 9.85 0.40 12.62
C CYS A 252 10.59 1.32 13.61
N TYR A 253 11.26 0.76 14.63
CA TYR A 253 11.85 1.50 15.74
C TYR A 253 12.75 2.65 15.29
N PHE A 254 13.76 2.37 14.45
CA PHE A 254 14.71 3.40 14.00
C PHE A 254 14.04 4.48 13.13
N THR A 255 12.98 4.11 12.39
CA THR A 255 12.20 5.06 11.59
C THR A 255 11.44 6.03 12.49
N PHE A 256 10.77 5.52 13.53
CA PHE A 256 10.03 6.34 14.48
C PHE A 256 10.95 7.17 15.40
N GLU A 257 12.07 6.59 15.83
CA GLU A 257 13.09 7.29 16.63
C GLU A 257 13.72 8.45 15.86
N LYS A 258 14.09 8.23 14.59
CA LYS A 258 14.74 9.27 13.77
C LYS A 258 13.79 10.39 13.33
N GLN A 259 12.51 10.07 13.04
CA GLN A 259 11.53 11.05 12.59
C GLN A 259 10.94 11.87 13.76
N ASP A 260 10.88 11.28 14.97
CA ASP A 260 10.21 11.81 16.18
C ASP A 260 8.78 12.36 15.95
N GLY A 261 8.14 11.92 14.85
CA GLY A 261 6.73 12.14 14.56
C GLY A 261 6.27 11.62 13.20
N CYS A 262 5.04 11.11 13.13
CA CYS A 262 4.45 10.51 11.92
C CYS A 262 2.94 10.79 11.81
N THR A 263 2.37 10.68 10.60
CA THR A 263 0.91 10.79 10.40
C THR A 263 0.23 9.43 10.55
N LEU A 264 -1.05 9.41 10.96
CA LEU A 264 -1.86 8.18 11.00
C LEU A 264 -1.92 7.47 9.65
N LYS A 265 -1.90 8.22 8.55
CA LYS A 265 -1.96 7.62 7.21
C LYS A 265 -0.65 6.88 6.92
N GLN A 266 0.49 7.55 7.09
CA GLN A 266 1.83 6.98 6.93
C GLN A 266 2.02 5.74 7.81
N ALA A 267 1.76 5.85 9.12
CA ALA A 267 1.94 4.72 10.03
C ALA A 267 1.00 3.53 9.73
N TYR A 268 -0.22 3.79 9.27
CA TYR A 268 -1.16 2.73 8.88
C TYR A 268 -0.76 2.04 7.58
N ASP A 269 -0.14 2.77 6.65
CA ASP A 269 0.38 2.19 5.42
C ASP A 269 1.60 1.29 5.72
N MET A 270 2.55 1.76 6.54
CA MET A 270 3.67 0.94 7.04
C MET A 270 3.18 -0.35 7.75
N TYR A 271 2.09 -0.25 8.53
CA TYR A 271 1.50 -1.40 9.19
C TYR A 271 0.85 -2.40 8.22
N LYS A 272 0.25 -1.94 7.12
CA LYS A 272 -0.29 -2.85 6.10
C LYS A 272 0.81 -3.64 5.42
N ASP A 273 1.94 -3.00 5.14
CA ASP A 273 3.10 -3.64 4.51
C ASP A 273 3.72 -4.67 5.47
N TYR A 274 3.93 -4.28 6.73
CA TYR A 274 4.37 -5.20 7.79
C TYR A 274 3.46 -6.44 7.90
N CYS A 275 2.13 -6.25 7.81
CA CYS A 275 1.18 -7.36 7.86
C CYS A 275 1.29 -8.29 6.63
N ASP A 276 1.61 -7.76 5.45
CA ASP A 276 1.78 -8.58 4.24
C ASP A 276 3.11 -9.35 4.29
N GLU A 277 4.20 -8.72 4.72
CA GLU A 277 5.51 -9.36 4.89
C GLU A 277 5.51 -10.43 5.98
N SER A 278 4.83 -10.14 7.11
CA SER A 278 4.74 -11.05 8.26
C SER A 278 3.59 -12.06 8.16
N LEU A 279 2.88 -12.10 7.01
CA LEU A 279 1.75 -13.01 6.73
C LEU A 279 0.62 -12.94 7.80
N VAL A 280 0.32 -11.73 8.28
CA VAL A 280 -0.75 -11.48 9.25
C VAL A 280 -2.10 -11.47 8.51
N GLU A 281 -2.88 -12.54 8.69
CA GLU A 281 -4.15 -12.76 7.96
C GLU A 281 -5.19 -11.63 8.12
N TYR A 282 -5.14 -10.89 9.23
CA TYR A 282 -6.11 -9.82 9.54
C TYR A 282 -5.41 -8.54 9.99
N LYS A 283 -5.40 -7.55 9.09
CA LYS A 283 -4.92 -6.20 9.38
C LYS A 283 -5.90 -5.48 10.31
N MET A 284 -5.38 -4.89 11.38
CA MET A 284 -6.16 -4.08 12.32
C MET A 284 -6.89 -2.93 11.60
N PRO A 285 -8.18 -2.67 11.87
CA PRO A 285 -8.88 -1.51 11.31
C PRO A 285 -8.24 -0.17 11.71
N LYS A 286 -8.17 0.79 10.78
CA LYS A 286 -7.48 2.09 10.95
C LYS A 286 -7.84 2.87 12.22
N TYR A 287 -9.09 2.83 12.69
CA TYR A 287 -9.48 3.51 13.94
C TYR A 287 -8.91 2.81 15.19
N LYS A 288 -8.82 1.47 15.19
CA LYS A 288 -8.18 0.71 16.29
C LYS A 288 -6.67 0.91 16.25
N PHE A 289 -6.08 0.88 15.05
CA PHE A 289 -4.66 1.17 14.84
C PHE A 289 -4.28 2.56 15.36
N ARG A 290 -5.14 3.56 15.12
CA ARG A 290 -4.94 4.91 15.64
C ARG A 290 -4.83 4.93 17.16
N GLU A 291 -5.76 4.29 17.85
CA GLU A 291 -5.75 4.27 19.32
C GLU A 291 -4.56 3.47 19.86
N GLU A 292 -4.17 2.38 19.21
CA GLU A 292 -3.05 1.55 19.66
C GLU A 292 -1.70 2.24 19.46
N LEU A 293 -1.48 2.95 18.35
CA LEU A 293 -0.23 3.66 18.07
C LEU A 293 0.03 4.81 19.05
N ARG A 294 -1.03 5.44 19.59
CA ARG A 294 -0.89 6.49 20.63
C ARG A 294 -0.11 6.02 21.83
N ASN A 295 -0.14 4.72 22.14
CA ASN A 295 0.58 4.17 23.27
C ASN A 295 2.10 4.30 23.11
N TYR A 296 2.65 4.54 21.92
CA TYR A 296 4.08 4.57 21.64
C TYR A 296 4.65 5.99 21.43
N PHE A 297 3.81 7.03 21.55
CA PHE A 297 4.18 8.44 21.37
C PHE A 297 3.63 9.30 22.51
N ARG A 298 4.33 10.37 22.89
CA ARG A 298 3.94 11.28 23.99
C ARG A 298 2.69 12.08 23.67
N HIS A 299 2.50 12.49 22.41
CA HIS A 299 1.39 13.34 21.99
C HIS A 299 0.74 12.86 20.69
N PHE A 300 -0.57 13.14 20.57
CA PHE A 300 -1.35 12.93 19.35
C PHE A 300 -2.24 14.15 19.10
N ASP A 301 -2.05 14.80 17.95
CA ASP A 301 -2.83 15.95 17.53
C ASP A 301 -3.78 15.59 16.38
N ILE A 302 -5.07 15.92 16.54
CA ILE A 302 -6.06 15.80 15.46
C ILE A 302 -5.71 16.76 14.31
N SER A 303 -5.17 17.94 14.63
CA SER A 303 -4.63 18.92 13.69
C SER A 303 -3.54 19.73 14.38
N THR A 304 -2.36 19.79 13.78
CA THR A 304 -1.23 20.61 14.28
C THR A 304 -0.44 21.22 13.12
N ARG A 305 0.56 22.05 13.43
CA ARG A 305 1.50 22.60 12.45
C ARG A 305 2.89 22.02 12.69
N VAL A 306 3.44 21.40 11.67
CA VAL A 306 4.82 20.88 11.65
C VAL A 306 5.51 21.59 10.51
N GLU A 307 6.64 22.26 10.80
CA GLU A 307 7.42 23.03 9.82
C GLU A 307 6.58 24.03 8.98
N GLY A 308 5.57 24.64 9.59
CA GLY A 308 4.72 25.64 8.95
C GLY A 308 3.55 25.09 8.12
N LYS A 309 3.46 23.76 7.90
CA LYS A 309 2.35 23.11 7.19
C LYS A 309 1.33 22.51 8.17
N GLN A 310 0.05 22.58 7.84
CA GLN A 310 -1.01 22.00 8.66
C GLN A 310 -1.14 20.50 8.38
N VAL A 311 -0.95 19.67 9.40
CA VAL A 311 -1.03 18.21 9.34
C VAL A 311 -2.13 17.68 10.25
N LYS A 312 -2.79 16.59 9.86
CA LYS A 312 -3.91 15.99 10.62
C LYS A 312 -3.53 14.59 11.15
N ASN A 313 -4.05 14.24 12.33
CA ASN A 313 -3.80 12.96 13.00
C ASN A 313 -2.30 12.64 13.12
N TYR A 314 -1.55 13.51 13.79
CA TYR A 314 -0.09 13.46 13.89
C TYR A 314 0.37 12.98 15.28
N TYR A 315 1.37 12.10 15.33
CA TYR A 315 1.98 11.59 16.57
C TYR A 315 3.35 12.21 16.77
N THR A 316 3.75 12.54 18.00
CA THR A 316 5.08 13.10 18.33
C THR A 316 5.65 12.59 19.66
N GLY A 317 6.97 12.56 19.78
CA GLY A 317 7.70 12.16 20.98
C GLY A 317 7.72 10.64 21.18
N PHE A 318 8.47 9.91 20.36
CA PHE A 318 8.52 8.44 20.42
C PHE A 318 9.06 7.92 21.78
N LEU A 319 8.44 6.87 22.33
CA LEU A 319 8.74 6.33 23.67
C LEU A 319 9.71 5.13 23.61
N THR A 320 11.01 5.40 23.68
CA THR A 320 12.07 4.39 23.59
C THR A 320 12.18 3.48 24.82
N ASP A 321 11.77 3.97 25.99
CA ASP A 321 11.79 3.26 27.27
C ASP A 321 10.89 2.01 27.28
N LYS A 322 9.88 1.96 26.41
CA LYS A 322 8.96 0.81 26.27
C LYS A 322 9.62 -0.46 25.74
N PHE A 323 10.85 -0.39 25.24
CA PHE A 323 11.58 -1.50 24.64
C PHE A 323 12.75 -2.00 25.52
N THR A 324 12.83 -1.57 26.79
CA THR A 324 13.89 -1.97 27.75
C THR A 324 13.33 -2.57 29.05
N ASN A 325 13.95 -3.64 29.55
CA ASN A 325 13.51 -4.31 30.79
C ASN A 325 13.80 -3.42 32.01
N ALA A 326 12.77 -2.77 32.56
CA ALA A 326 12.86 -1.86 33.71
C ALA A 326 13.33 -2.52 35.04
N ALA A 327 13.75 -3.79 35.03
CA ALA A 327 14.25 -4.50 36.22
C ALA A 327 15.75 -4.25 36.51
N THR A 328 16.51 -3.68 35.57
CA THR A 328 17.88 -3.20 35.84
C THR A 328 17.85 -1.71 36.14
N VAL A 329 17.21 -1.34 37.24
CA VAL A 329 17.53 -0.07 37.90
C VAL A 329 18.31 -0.48 39.12
N ASP A 330 19.63 -0.30 39.06
CA ASP A 330 20.40 0.06 40.25
C ASP A 330 19.60 1.15 40.94
N SER A 331 18.99 0.82 42.08
CA SER A 331 18.30 1.82 42.88
C SER A 331 19.35 2.78 43.41
N SER A 332 19.75 3.76 42.60
CA SER A 332 20.08 5.07 43.14
C SER A 332 18.82 5.55 43.85
N PRO A 333 18.89 5.90 45.14
CA PRO A 333 17.75 6.54 45.78
C PRO A 333 17.49 7.84 45.02
N GLU A 334 16.38 7.94 44.29
CA GLU A 334 15.87 9.25 43.93
C GLU A 334 15.52 9.94 45.25
N GLU A 335 16.27 11.01 45.55
CA GLU A 335 15.99 11.88 46.69
C GLU A 335 14.57 12.42 46.54
N LEU A 336 13.65 11.91 47.38
CA LEU A 336 12.37 12.55 47.62
C LEU A 336 12.68 13.97 48.12
N ASP A 337 12.27 14.99 47.36
CA ASP A 337 12.27 16.38 47.79
C ASP A 337 11.26 16.54 48.94
N VAL A 338 11.73 16.31 50.18
CA VAL A 338 10.90 16.19 51.38
C VAL A 338 10.16 17.50 51.64
N LEU A 339 8.82 17.45 51.76
CA LEU A 339 8.00 18.57 52.23
C LEU A 339 8.52 19.03 53.59
N THR A 340 9.18 20.18 53.63
CA THR A 340 9.82 20.72 54.84
C THR A 340 8.89 21.75 55.47
N LEU A 341 8.54 21.53 56.75
CA LEU A 341 7.72 22.43 57.56
C LEU A 341 8.60 23.05 58.67
N ASP A 342 9.43 24.02 58.31
CA ASP A 342 10.41 24.65 59.22
C ASP A 342 10.12 26.15 59.48
N LYS A 343 9.12 26.73 58.82
CA LYS A 343 8.79 28.15 58.93
C LYS A 343 7.73 28.39 60.00
N THR A 344 7.87 29.50 60.72
CA THR A 344 6.87 30.00 61.67
C THR A 344 6.03 31.15 61.10
N GLU A 345 6.39 31.66 59.92
CA GLU A 345 5.64 32.71 59.21
C GLU A 345 4.63 32.09 58.24
N SER A 346 3.35 32.34 58.47
CA SER A 346 2.24 31.72 57.74
C SER A 346 1.76 32.60 56.58
N ILE A 347 1.95 32.14 55.34
CA ILE A 347 1.35 32.77 54.14
C ILE A 347 -0.18 32.74 54.22
N PHE A 348 -0.77 31.73 54.85
CA PHE A 348 -2.20 31.72 55.11
C PHE A 348 -2.63 32.92 55.98
N ASP A 349 -1.82 33.30 56.97
CA ASP A 349 -2.13 34.43 57.86
C ASP A 349 -2.06 35.77 57.11
N GLN A 350 -1.18 35.87 56.12
CA GLN A 350 -1.08 37.01 55.20
C GLN A 350 -2.29 37.05 54.24
N ASN A 351 -2.65 35.92 53.64
CA ASN A 351 -3.74 35.84 52.66
C ASN A 351 -5.12 36.04 53.30
N TYR A 352 -5.29 35.63 54.56
CA TYR A 352 -6.56 35.69 55.28
C TYR A 352 -6.55 36.66 56.47
N THR A 353 -5.63 37.63 56.51
CA THR A 353 -5.49 38.60 57.62
C THR A 353 -6.83 39.25 58.00
N GLN A 354 -7.66 39.63 57.02
CA GLN A 354 -8.95 40.30 57.23
C GLN A 354 -10.12 39.34 57.48
N SER A 355 -9.89 38.03 57.46
CA SER A 355 -10.94 37.03 57.66
C SER A 355 -11.38 36.99 59.11
N LYS A 356 -12.69 36.93 59.37
CA LYS A 356 -13.23 36.82 60.74
C LYS A 356 -12.60 35.62 61.45
N ALA A 357 -12.03 35.87 62.63
CA ALA A 357 -11.38 34.85 63.43
C ALA A 357 -11.67 35.03 64.92
N GLN A 358 -11.63 33.94 65.68
CA GLN A 358 -11.89 33.94 67.11
C GLN A 358 -11.12 32.83 67.83
N TYR A 359 -10.71 33.06 69.07
CA TYR A 359 -10.07 32.04 69.89
C TYR A 359 -11.02 30.89 70.23
N ALA A 360 -10.46 29.71 70.45
CA ALA A 360 -11.15 28.58 71.05
C ALA A 360 -11.28 28.75 72.58
N THR A 361 -12.35 28.20 73.15
CA THR A 361 -12.51 28.04 74.61
C THR A 361 -11.57 26.96 75.15
N LYS A 362 -11.46 26.82 76.48
CA LYS A 362 -10.72 25.70 77.11
C LYS A 362 -11.23 24.31 76.68
N ALA A 363 -12.48 24.21 76.19
CA ALA A 363 -13.07 22.98 75.66
C ALA A 363 -12.84 22.79 74.14
N GLY A 364 -12.09 23.66 73.48
CA GLY A 364 -11.77 23.55 72.05
C GLY A 364 -12.89 23.93 71.09
N THR A 365 -13.88 24.70 71.57
CA THR A 365 -15.04 25.19 70.79
C THR A 365 -14.98 26.71 70.56
N PRO A 366 -15.68 27.27 69.56
CA PRO A 366 -15.69 28.72 69.30
C PRO A 366 -16.20 29.54 70.50
N THR A 367 -15.56 30.68 70.80
CA THR A 367 -15.91 31.55 71.93
C THR A 367 -17.21 32.32 71.74
N LYS A 368 -17.59 32.63 70.49
CA LYS A 368 -18.80 33.36 70.12
C LYS A 368 -19.42 32.77 68.85
N LYS A 369 -20.74 32.96 68.68
CA LYS A 369 -21.39 32.73 67.37
C LYS A 369 -20.83 33.70 66.33
N TRP A 370 -20.70 33.26 65.08
CA TRP A 370 -20.07 34.04 63.99
C TRP A 370 -20.64 35.45 63.78
N ASP A 371 -21.93 35.63 64.04
CA ASP A 371 -22.61 36.94 63.94
C ASP A 371 -22.13 37.96 64.99
N LYS A 372 -21.48 37.49 66.07
CA LYS A 372 -20.97 38.32 67.18
C LYS A 372 -19.44 38.41 67.20
N VAL A 373 -18.77 37.93 66.15
CA VAL A 373 -17.31 38.00 66.00
C VAL A 373 -16.95 39.27 65.23
N THR A 374 -16.19 40.14 65.89
CA THR A 374 -15.66 41.40 65.33
C THR A 374 -14.16 41.36 65.08
N THR A 375 -13.46 40.34 65.60
CA THR A 375 -12.03 40.14 65.42
C THR A 375 -11.71 39.44 64.10
N THR A 376 -10.59 39.80 63.51
CA THR A 376 -10.02 39.21 62.29
C THR A 376 -8.81 38.35 62.61
N LEU A 377 -8.29 37.60 61.63
CA LEU A 377 -7.10 36.76 61.80
C LEU A 377 -5.87 37.60 62.18
N GLY A 378 -5.76 38.83 61.67
CA GLY A 378 -4.70 39.78 62.04
C GLY A 378 -4.80 40.34 63.46
N ASP A 379 -5.98 40.27 64.09
CA ASP A 379 -6.21 40.75 65.47
C ASP A 379 -5.87 39.69 66.53
N ILE A 380 -5.52 38.46 66.12
CA ILE A 380 -5.31 37.33 67.03
C ILE A 380 -3.93 36.69 66.84
N ASP A 381 -3.43 36.11 67.93
CA ASP A 381 -2.20 35.33 67.94
C ASP A 381 -2.49 33.93 67.39
N THR A 382 -2.00 33.65 66.18
CA THR A 382 -2.28 32.42 65.43
C THR A 382 -1.58 31.20 65.99
N SER A 383 -0.60 31.36 66.90
CA SER A 383 0.01 30.27 67.67
C SER A 383 -0.92 29.66 68.73
N LYS A 384 -2.02 30.35 69.04
CA LYS A 384 -3.09 29.86 69.92
C LYS A 384 -4.20 29.21 69.10
N LEU A 385 -4.88 28.23 69.70
CA LEU A 385 -5.99 27.53 69.03
C LEU A 385 -7.12 28.52 68.70
N HIS A 386 -7.43 28.65 67.42
CA HIS A 386 -8.40 29.59 66.89
C HIS A 386 -9.24 29.00 65.75
N PHE A 387 -10.29 29.72 65.37
CA PHE A 387 -11.14 29.41 64.23
C PHE A 387 -11.15 30.60 63.27
N VAL A 388 -11.07 30.33 61.97
CA VAL A 388 -11.06 31.34 60.90
C VAL A 388 -12.09 30.98 59.83
N LYS A 389 -12.74 32.00 59.28
CA LYS A 389 -13.62 31.86 58.11
C LYS A 389 -12.80 31.85 56.82
N VAL A 390 -13.02 30.84 55.98
CA VAL A 390 -12.40 30.72 54.65
C VAL A 390 -13.49 30.73 53.57
N PRO A 391 -13.17 31.16 52.33
CA PRO A 391 -14.08 31.06 51.18
C PRO A 391 -14.56 29.63 50.92
N GLU A 392 -15.74 29.45 50.30
CA GLU A 392 -16.31 28.12 50.06
C GLU A 392 -15.46 27.23 49.15
N ASN A 393 -14.69 27.85 48.25
CA ASN A 393 -13.74 27.15 47.38
C ASN A 393 -12.39 26.87 48.05
N HIS A 394 -12.14 27.32 49.28
CA HIS A 394 -10.95 26.92 50.03
C HIS A 394 -11.18 25.54 50.65
N ILE A 395 -10.40 24.56 50.24
CA ILE A 395 -10.45 23.19 50.76
C ILE A 395 -9.19 22.86 51.55
N VAL A 396 -9.33 21.99 52.56
CA VAL A 396 -8.20 21.47 53.33
C VAL A 396 -8.18 19.95 53.23
N ILE A 397 -7.02 19.40 52.85
CA ILE A 397 -6.77 17.97 52.89
C ILE A 397 -6.13 17.66 54.24
N ASP A 398 -6.84 16.90 55.08
CA ASP A 398 -6.41 16.56 56.44
C ASP A 398 -5.81 15.14 56.47
N PHE A 399 -4.54 15.05 56.85
CA PHE A 399 -3.79 13.80 56.96
C PHE A 399 -3.65 13.42 58.44
N ASP A 400 -4.29 12.31 58.81
CA ASP A 400 -4.39 11.80 60.18
C ASP A 400 -3.95 10.32 60.27
N LEU A 401 -2.93 9.93 59.48
CA LEU A 401 -2.38 8.58 59.46
C LEU A 401 -1.75 8.21 60.81
N LYS A 402 -1.95 6.96 61.20
CA LYS A 402 -1.51 6.39 62.49
C LYS A 402 -0.33 5.43 62.28
N GLY A 403 0.61 5.45 63.22
CA GLY A 403 1.74 4.51 63.28
C GLY A 403 1.33 3.14 63.83
N PRO A 404 2.29 2.19 63.92
CA PRO A 404 2.07 0.85 64.46
C PRO A 404 1.61 0.82 65.93
N ASP A 405 1.83 1.90 66.66
CA ASP A 405 1.39 2.16 68.04
C ASP A 405 -0.06 2.66 68.15
N GLY A 406 -0.70 2.99 67.02
CA GLY A 406 -2.07 3.52 66.96
C GLY A 406 -2.19 5.04 67.15
N ASP A 407 -1.06 5.73 67.38
CA ASP A 407 -0.98 7.18 67.52
C ASP A 407 -0.65 7.86 66.17
N LYS A 408 -0.98 9.15 66.04
CA LYS A 408 -0.73 9.91 64.80
C LYS A 408 0.77 10.04 64.55
N CYS A 409 1.24 9.69 63.35
CA CYS A 409 2.66 9.70 63.01
C CYS A 409 3.00 10.85 62.05
N ALA A 410 3.81 11.80 62.52
CA ALA A 410 4.22 12.96 61.73
C ALA A 410 4.99 12.56 60.45
N GLU A 411 5.83 11.55 60.53
CA GLU A 411 6.64 11.06 59.40
C GLU A 411 5.76 10.42 58.31
N LEU A 412 4.78 9.61 58.70
CA LEU A 412 3.81 9.02 57.76
C LEU A 412 2.94 10.10 57.10
N ASN A 413 2.48 11.09 57.88
CA ASN A 413 1.71 12.19 57.33
C ASN A 413 2.56 13.07 56.39
N LEU A 414 3.84 13.34 56.72
CA LEU A 414 4.76 14.10 55.85
C LEU A 414 5.02 13.36 54.55
N ALA A 415 5.25 12.06 54.61
CA ALA A 415 5.48 11.22 53.43
C ALA A 415 4.22 11.13 52.54
N ALA A 416 3.03 11.06 53.14
CA ALA A 416 1.76 11.05 52.40
C ALA A 416 1.46 12.42 51.78
N ALA A 417 1.64 13.51 52.52
CA ALA A 417 1.42 14.88 52.06
C ALA A 417 2.42 15.32 50.98
N SER A 418 3.67 14.83 51.03
CA SER A 418 4.71 15.13 50.01
C SER A 418 4.36 14.64 48.61
N ARG A 419 3.37 13.74 48.47
CA ARG A 419 2.89 13.19 47.19
C ARG A 419 1.84 14.06 46.51
N TRP A 420 1.34 15.09 47.21
CA TRP A 420 0.30 15.98 46.71
C TRP A 420 0.92 17.23 46.05
N PRO A 421 0.22 17.90 45.12
CA PRO A 421 0.72 19.10 44.46
C PRO A 421 1.21 20.14 45.49
N LYS A 422 2.43 20.64 45.33
CA LYS A 422 3.04 21.58 46.29
C LYS A 422 2.11 22.79 46.53
N THR A 423 1.80 23.05 47.78
CA THR A 423 0.94 24.15 48.24
C THR A 423 1.29 24.53 49.67
N TYR A 424 0.68 25.59 50.18
CA TYR A 424 0.77 25.95 51.59
C TYR A 424 0.37 24.77 52.50
N ALA A 425 1.27 24.38 53.39
CA ALA A 425 1.12 23.25 54.29
C ALA A 425 1.47 23.64 55.73
N GLU A 426 0.73 23.12 56.70
CA GLU A 426 0.98 23.36 58.12
C GLU A 426 0.69 22.12 58.98
N PHE A 427 1.31 22.05 60.16
CA PHE A 427 0.91 21.06 61.15
C PHE A 427 -0.49 21.35 61.72
N SER A 428 -1.27 20.28 61.88
CA SER A 428 -2.54 20.32 62.59
C SER A 428 -2.34 20.67 64.07
N LYS A 429 -3.44 20.93 64.80
CA LYS A 429 -3.42 21.21 66.25
C LYS A 429 -2.72 20.12 67.10
N SER A 430 -2.58 18.91 66.57
CA SER A 430 -1.98 17.77 67.27
C SER A 430 -0.46 17.76 67.20
N GLY A 431 0.15 18.53 66.29
CA GLY A 431 1.58 18.50 66.02
C GLY A 431 2.05 17.28 65.21
N ALA A 432 1.15 16.32 64.89
CA ALA A 432 1.48 15.11 64.14
C ALA A 432 0.66 14.91 62.85
N GLY A 433 -0.57 15.43 62.79
CA GLY A 433 -1.35 15.50 61.54
C GLY A 433 -0.95 16.70 60.67
N ILE A 434 -1.21 16.65 59.37
CA ILE A 434 -0.82 17.70 58.40
C ILE A 434 -2.04 18.21 57.63
N HIS A 435 -2.09 19.52 57.40
CA HIS A 435 -3.09 20.16 56.55
C HIS A 435 -2.43 20.70 55.28
N LEU A 436 -2.95 20.31 54.10
CA LEU A 436 -2.65 20.97 52.83
C LEU A 436 -3.82 21.87 52.42
N HIS A 437 -3.51 23.11 52.02
CA HIS A 437 -4.52 24.11 51.68
C HIS A 437 -4.57 24.34 50.16
N TYR A 438 -5.76 24.30 49.56
CA TYR A 438 -5.95 24.62 48.14
C TYR A 438 -7.15 25.52 47.90
N ILE A 439 -7.09 26.25 46.77
CA ILE A 439 -8.27 26.85 46.15
C ILE A 439 -8.81 25.88 45.10
N TYR A 440 -10.01 25.34 45.29
CA TYR A 440 -10.65 24.42 44.36
C TYR A 440 -11.38 25.20 43.25
N ASP A 441 -11.04 24.92 41.99
CA ASP A 441 -11.64 25.63 40.84
C ASP A 441 -13.00 25.06 40.41
N GLY A 442 -13.39 23.90 40.94
CA GLY A 442 -14.64 23.20 40.60
C GLY A 442 -15.80 23.43 41.59
N ASP A 443 -16.92 22.75 41.34
CA ASP A 443 -18.08 22.77 42.24
C ASP A 443 -17.84 21.87 43.47
N VAL A 444 -17.59 22.50 44.62
CA VAL A 444 -17.34 21.82 45.90
C VAL A 444 -18.51 20.91 46.35
N ASN A 445 -19.73 21.10 45.84
CA ASN A 445 -20.88 20.26 46.18
C ASN A 445 -20.86 18.88 45.50
N ARG A 446 -20.07 18.74 44.44
CA ARG A 446 -19.90 17.49 43.68
C ARG A 446 -18.77 16.62 44.23
N LEU A 447 -17.90 17.16 45.09
CA LEU A 447 -16.79 16.45 45.72
C LEU A 447 -17.29 15.40 46.74
N SER A 448 -16.62 14.24 46.76
CA SER A 448 -16.67 13.31 47.89
C SER A 448 -15.86 13.86 49.06
N ARG A 449 -16.34 13.66 50.30
CA ARG A 449 -15.65 14.13 51.53
C ARG A 449 -14.53 13.18 52.01
N LEU A 450 -14.60 11.93 51.58
CA LEU A 450 -13.59 10.92 51.89
C LEU A 450 -12.72 10.72 50.65
N TYR A 451 -11.41 10.87 50.83
CA TYR A 451 -10.42 10.54 49.79
C TYR A 451 -9.87 9.14 50.02
N ASP A 452 -9.39 8.86 51.24
CA ASP A 452 -8.85 7.55 51.65
C ASP A 452 -8.91 7.39 53.19
N ASP A 453 -8.65 6.20 53.72
CA ASP A 453 -8.62 5.95 55.16
C ASP A 453 -7.52 6.79 55.85
N GLY A 454 -7.95 7.72 56.72
CA GLY A 454 -7.05 8.67 57.38
C GLY A 454 -6.70 9.93 56.55
N ILE A 455 -7.34 10.13 55.39
CA ILE A 455 -7.20 11.33 54.55
C ILE A 455 -8.59 11.90 54.19
N GLU A 456 -8.93 13.06 54.76
CA GLU A 456 -10.25 13.70 54.62
C GLU A 456 -10.18 14.99 53.78
N ILE A 457 -11.16 15.19 52.89
CA ILE A 457 -11.35 16.45 52.17
C ILE A 457 -12.35 17.32 52.93
N LYS A 458 -11.87 18.41 53.53
CA LYS A 458 -12.70 19.36 54.29
C LYS A 458 -13.16 20.51 53.41
N VAL A 459 -14.46 20.57 53.21
CA VAL A 459 -15.17 21.67 52.52
C VAL A 459 -15.90 22.52 53.55
N PHE A 460 -15.73 23.85 53.49
CA PHE A 460 -16.24 24.79 54.48
C PHE A 460 -17.42 25.61 53.94
N SER A 461 -18.61 24.99 53.85
CA SER A 461 -19.84 25.65 53.39
C SER A 461 -20.59 26.38 54.51
N GLY A 462 -21.18 27.55 54.21
CA GLY A 462 -22.05 28.29 55.13
C GLY A 462 -21.38 28.70 56.46
N ASN A 463 -21.89 28.18 57.59
CA ASN A 463 -21.37 28.53 58.92
C ASN A 463 -20.15 27.72 59.38
N ALA A 464 -19.64 26.79 58.57
CA ALA A 464 -18.42 26.05 58.85
C ALA A 464 -17.17 26.97 58.88
N SER A 465 -16.15 26.56 59.62
CA SER A 465 -14.93 27.36 59.83
C SER A 465 -13.73 26.46 60.05
N LEU A 466 -12.57 26.90 59.59
CA LEU A 466 -11.33 26.16 59.74
C LEU A 466 -10.75 26.37 61.14
N ARG A 467 -10.36 25.29 61.81
CA ARG A 467 -9.76 25.31 63.16
C ARG A 467 -8.24 25.14 63.05
N ARG A 468 -7.47 26.13 63.51
CA ARG A 468 -6.01 26.20 63.36
C ARG A 468 -5.29 26.50 64.67
N LYS A 469 -4.03 26.10 64.73
CA LYS A 469 -3.05 26.46 65.76
C LYS A 469 -1.67 26.41 65.09
N LEU A 470 -1.14 27.56 64.69
CA LEU A 470 0.11 27.63 63.94
C LEU A 470 1.28 27.15 64.81
N SER A 471 2.11 26.28 64.26
CA SER A 471 3.34 25.79 64.89
C SER A 471 4.49 25.86 63.90
N TYR A 472 4.49 24.97 62.90
CA TYR A 472 5.39 25.05 61.75
C TYR A 472 4.61 24.85 60.45
N CYS A 473 5.09 25.50 59.39
CA CYS A 473 4.53 25.50 58.04
C CYS A 473 5.64 25.64 56.99
N ASN A 474 5.28 25.61 55.71
CA ASN A 474 6.17 25.96 54.61
C ASN A 474 5.93 27.42 54.14
N ASP A 475 6.78 27.90 53.24
CA ASP A 475 6.72 29.22 52.61
C ASP A 475 6.13 29.18 51.19
N LEU A 476 5.27 28.19 50.89
CA LEU A 476 4.61 28.07 49.60
C LEU A 476 3.29 28.86 49.55
N PRO A 477 2.95 29.48 48.41
CA PRO A 477 1.62 30.06 48.21
C PRO A 477 0.53 28.98 48.20
N ILE A 478 -0.70 29.36 48.55
CA ILE A 478 -1.87 28.48 48.43
C ILE A 478 -2.15 28.28 46.93
N ALA A 479 -1.96 27.05 46.46
CA ALA A 479 -2.12 26.68 45.06
C ALA A 479 -3.59 26.43 44.69
N HIS A 480 -3.90 26.58 43.40
CA HIS A 480 -5.17 26.19 42.83
C HIS A 480 -5.16 24.70 42.44
N ILE A 481 -6.30 24.03 42.59
CA ILE A 481 -6.50 22.64 42.18
C ILE A 481 -7.84 22.50 41.45
N SER A 482 -7.80 21.99 40.22
CA SER A 482 -8.97 21.93 39.32
C SER A 482 -9.46 20.51 39.04
N SER A 483 -8.65 19.48 39.33
CA SER A 483 -8.95 18.07 39.04
C SER A 483 -8.19 17.12 39.98
N GLY A 484 -8.50 15.81 39.95
CA GLY A 484 -7.83 14.78 40.76
C GLY A 484 -8.51 14.45 42.10
N LEU A 485 -9.66 15.06 42.40
CA LEU A 485 -10.47 14.78 43.58
C LEU A 485 -11.76 14.01 43.20
N PRO A 486 -12.20 13.01 44.00
CA PRO A 486 -13.34 12.14 43.68
C PRO A 486 -14.70 12.88 43.57
N LEU A 487 -15.52 12.51 42.57
CA LEU A 487 -16.87 13.04 42.28
C LEU A 487 -17.96 11.95 42.45
N LYS A 488 -19.26 12.34 42.45
CA LYS A 488 -20.45 11.46 42.55
C LYS A 488 -20.94 10.95 41.15
N GLU A 489 -21.40 9.69 40.96
CA GLU A 489 -21.69 9.00 39.63
C GLU A 489 -23.15 9.05 39.06
N GLU A 490 -23.36 9.01 37.71
CA GLU A 490 -24.62 8.63 36.92
C GLU A 490 -24.39 8.15 35.42
N LYS A 491 -25.40 7.60 34.66
CA LYS A 491 -25.31 6.48 33.63
C LYS A 491 -26.08 6.58 32.22
N VAL A 492 -25.61 5.86 31.14
CA VAL A 492 -26.20 5.18 29.87
C VAL A 492 -26.39 5.83 28.42
N ILE A 493 -26.67 5.00 27.36
CA ILE A 493 -26.31 4.86 25.87
C ILE A 493 -27.49 4.96 24.81
N ASN A 494 -27.28 5.08 23.45
CA ASN A 494 -28.10 4.43 22.35
C ASN A 494 -27.49 4.33 20.88
N PHE A 495 -28.07 3.50 19.97
CA PHE A 495 -27.62 3.11 18.59
C PHE A 495 -28.72 3.20 17.49
N ASP A 496 -28.39 3.60 16.23
CA ASP A 496 -29.17 3.33 14.99
C ASP A 496 -28.38 3.66 13.69
N ARG A 497 -28.47 2.80 12.64
CA ARG A 497 -28.21 3.01 11.17
C ARG A 497 -27.34 1.93 10.49
N VAL A 498 -27.86 1.33 9.42
CA VAL A 498 -27.08 0.56 8.43
C VAL A 498 -27.65 0.64 7.00
N LYS A 499 -26.80 0.87 5.98
CA LYS A 499 -26.97 0.49 4.55
C LYS A 499 -25.61 0.45 3.79
N THR A 500 -25.02 -0.72 3.46
CA THR A 500 -23.94 -0.94 2.43
C THR A 500 -23.73 -2.44 2.10
N GLU A 501 -23.15 -2.79 0.94
CA GLU A 501 -22.82 -4.17 0.49
C GLU A 501 -21.99 -4.99 1.49
N LYS A 502 -21.01 -4.35 2.16
CA LYS A 502 -20.19 -4.99 3.21
C LYS A 502 -21.04 -5.45 4.40
N HIS A 503 -22.22 -4.87 4.59
CA HIS A 503 -23.18 -5.30 5.61
C HIS A 503 -24.03 -6.50 5.17
N ILE A 504 -24.49 -6.54 3.91
CA ILE A 504 -25.23 -7.69 3.34
C ILE A 504 -24.35 -8.95 3.40
N ARG A 505 -23.06 -8.86 3.00
CA ARG A 505 -22.08 -9.97 3.12
C ARG A 505 -21.88 -10.43 4.56
N SER A 506 -21.82 -9.50 5.51
CA SER A 506 -21.68 -9.78 6.94
C SER A 506 -22.92 -10.52 7.49
N LEU A 507 -24.13 -10.08 7.15
CA LEU A 507 -25.37 -10.73 7.61
C LEU A 507 -25.54 -12.15 7.03
N ILE A 508 -25.18 -12.35 5.76
CA ILE A 508 -25.19 -13.70 5.14
C ILE A 508 -24.14 -14.59 5.83
N ALA A 509 -22.91 -14.12 6.03
CA ALA A 509 -21.85 -14.89 6.69
C ALA A 509 -22.20 -15.28 8.15
N LYS A 510 -22.89 -14.39 8.87
CA LYS A 510 -23.38 -14.67 10.23
C LYS A 510 -24.50 -15.72 10.26
N ASN A 511 -25.43 -15.70 9.30
CA ASN A 511 -26.46 -16.74 9.19
C ASN A 511 -25.90 -18.10 8.79
N LEU A 512 -24.90 -18.14 7.90
CA LEU A 512 -24.19 -19.37 7.55
C LEU A 512 -23.40 -19.96 8.73
N ARG A 513 -22.96 -19.13 9.67
CA ARG A 513 -22.36 -19.57 10.95
C ARG A 513 -23.39 -19.73 12.08
N LYS A 514 -24.69 -19.58 11.78
CA LYS A 514 -25.82 -19.69 12.72
C LYS A 514 -25.77 -18.72 13.91
N GLU A 515 -25.02 -17.63 13.76
CA GLU A 515 -24.81 -16.62 14.80
C GLU A 515 -26.05 -15.75 15.01
N ILE A 516 -26.99 -15.74 14.06
CA ILE A 516 -28.27 -15.03 14.16
C ILE A 516 -29.41 -16.00 14.49
N HIS A 517 -29.53 -17.08 13.71
CA HIS A 517 -30.48 -18.16 14.00
C HIS A 517 -29.76 -19.51 14.14
N PRO A 518 -30.06 -20.28 15.19
CA PRO A 518 -29.38 -21.54 15.47
C PRO A 518 -29.78 -22.69 14.52
N ALA A 519 -30.87 -22.57 13.76
CA ALA A 519 -31.34 -23.60 12.82
C ALA A 519 -31.14 -23.19 11.36
N THR A 520 -30.77 -24.17 10.51
CA THR A 520 -30.37 -23.93 9.11
C THR A 520 -31.53 -23.36 8.28
N LYS A 521 -32.77 -23.80 8.49
CA LYS A 521 -33.96 -23.31 7.79
C LYS A 521 -34.23 -21.81 8.04
N PRO A 522 -34.42 -21.33 9.29
CA PRO A 522 -34.64 -19.90 9.56
C PRO A 522 -33.44 -19.02 9.18
N SER A 523 -32.19 -19.51 9.25
CA SER A 523 -31.03 -18.76 8.71
C SER A 523 -31.05 -18.66 7.19
N VAL A 524 -31.50 -19.68 6.46
CA VAL A 524 -31.64 -19.65 5.00
C VAL A 524 -32.82 -18.75 4.59
N ASP A 525 -33.95 -18.81 5.30
CA ASP A 525 -35.10 -17.94 5.04
C ASP A 525 -34.76 -16.46 5.33
N PHE A 526 -34.05 -16.15 6.43
CA PHE A 526 -33.60 -14.79 6.75
C PHE A 526 -32.53 -14.26 5.78
N ILE A 527 -31.65 -15.13 5.26
CA ILE A 527 -30.76 -14.77 4.15
C ILE A 527 -31.56 -14.41 2.89
N ALA A 528 -32.64 -15.15 2.58
CA ALA A 528 -33.49 -14.83 1.43
C ALA A 528 -34.12 -13.45 1.59
N GLU A 529 -34.64 -13.15 2.78
CA GLU A 529 -35.32 -11.89 3.09
C GLU A 529 -34.36 -10.68 3.03
N ILE A 530 -33.14 -10.79 3.57
CA ILE A 530 -32.10 -9.75 3.44
C ILE A 530 -31.75 -9.49 1.97
N LEU A 531 -31.63 -10.55 1.17
CA LEU A 531 -31.28 -10.44 -0.25
C LEU A 531 -32.43 -9.88 -1.09
N ASP A 532 -33.67 -10.31 -0.83
CA ASP A 532 -34.86 -9.80 -1.51
C ASP A 532 -35.15 -8.34 -1.13
N GLU A 533 -34.94 -7.94 0.14
CA GLU A 533 -35.06 -6.54 0.60
C GLU A 533 -33.93 -5.67 0.02
N ALA A 534 -32.69 -6.16 -0.02
CA ALA A 534 -31.58 -5.45 -0.66
C ALA A 534 -31.80 -5.31 -2.19
N TYR A 535 -32.33 -6.35 -2.84
CA TYR A 535 -32.63 -6.35 -4.28
C TYR A 535 -33.79 -5.40 -4.62
N SER A 536 -34.90 -5.44 -3.86
CA SER A 536 -36.07 -4.59 -4.07
C SER A 536 -35.89 -3.13 -3.60
N SER A 537 -34.94 -2.86 -2.68
CA SER A 537 -34.56 -1.50 -2.26
C SER A 537 -33.52 -0.81 -3.16
N GLY A 538 -33.04 -1.50 -4.21
CA GLY A 538 -32.13 -0.94 -5.21
C GLY A 538 -30.69 -0.69 -4.72
N VAL A 539 -30.27 -1.31 -3.62
CA VAL A 539 -28.88 -1.23 -3.14
C VAL A 539 -27.95 -1.98 -4.11
N VAL A 540 -26.82 -1.37 -4.46
CA VAL A 540 -25.79 -2.02 -5.29
C VAL A 540 -24.97 -2.99 -4.42
N TYR A 541 -24.97 -4.27 -4.76
CA TYR A 541 -24.20 -5.32 -4.09
C TYR A 541 -23.92 -6.50 -5.02
N ASP A 542 -22.76 -7.14 -4.92
CA ASP A 542 -22.52 -8.46 -5.52
C ASP A 542 -22.06 -9.39 -4.41
N VAL A 543 -22.82 -10.44 -4.11
CA VAL A 543 -22.44 -11.50 -3.15
C VAL A 543 -22.48 -12.89 -3.80
N THR A 544 -22.31 -12.93 -5.13
CA THR A 544 -22.40 -14.16 -5.93
C THR A 544 -21.36 -15.20 -5.52
N ASP A 545 -20.17 -14.76 -5.06
CA ASP A 545 -19.12 -15.64 -4.52
C ASP A 545 -19.57 -16.41 -3.26
N MET A 546 -20.61 -15.95 -2.57
CA MET A 546 -21.18 -16.62 -1.40
C MET A 546 -22.28 -17.62 -1.75
N ARG A 547 -22.82 -17.63 -2.98
CA ARG A 547 -23.93 -18.50 -3.42
C ARG A 547 -23.65 -19.98 -3.15
N ASN A 548 -22.45 -20.46 -3.49
CA ASN A 548 -22.05 -21.84 -3.24
C ASN A 548 -21.93 -22.15 -1.75
N LYS A 549 -21.51 -21.18 -0.92
CA LYS A 549 -21.45 -21.34 0.54
C LYS A 549 -22.86 -21.40 1.16
N VAL A 550 -23.82 -20.61 0.65
CA VAL A 550 -25.23 -20.66 1.10
C VAL A 550 -25.93 -21.93 0.63
N LEU A 551 -25.68 -22.38 -0.60
CA LEU A 551 -26.24 -23.63 -1.13
C LEU A 551 -25.72 -24.85 -0.37
N THR A 552 -24.40 -24.91 -0.12
CA THR A 552 -23.77 -25.99 0.66
C THR A 552 -24.28 -26.01 2.10
N PHE A 553 -24.49 -24.84 2.71
CA PHE A 553 -25.10 -24.72 4.04
C PHE A 553 -26.56 -25.20 4.05
N ALA A 554 -27.35 -24.89 3.02
CA ALA A 554 -28.72 -25.37 2.86
C ALA A 554 -28.83 -26.90 2.68
N MET A 555 -27.89 -27.51 1.95
CA MET A 555 -27.77 -28.97 1.78
C MET A 555 -27.54 -29.68 3.11
N ASN A 556 -26.80 -29.06 4.04
CA ASN A 556 -26.44 -29.63 5.33
C ASN A 556 -27.56 -29.52 6.39
N SER A 557 -28.79 -29.17 5.99
CA SER A 557 -29.95 -29.14 6.88
C SER A 557 -30.48 -30.55 7.16
N THR A 558 -30.34 -31.02 8.40
CA THR A 558 -30.67 -32.40 8.81
C THR A 558 -32.11 -32.84 8.54
N ASN A 559 -33.09 -31.92 8.57
CA ASN A 559 -34.52 -32.24 8.43
C ASN A 559 -35.25 -31.50 7.28
N ASN A 560 -34.62 -30.51 6.63
CA ASN A 560 -35.28 -29.64 5.62
C ASN A 560 -34.40 -29.31 4.40
N ALA A 561 -33.36 -30.11 4.11
CA ALA A 561 -32.38 -29.81 3.06
C ALA A 561 -33.00 -29.53 1.68
N GLU A 562 -33.98 -30.34 1.27
CA GLU A 562 -34.62 -30.22 -0.04
C GLU A 562 -35.42 -28.91 -0.19
N TYR A 563 -36.08 -28.45 0.89
CA TYR A 563 -36.73 -27.14 0.95
C TYR A 563 -35.72 -25.99 0.90
N CYS A 564 -34.70 -26.00 1.77
CA CYS A 564 -33.71 -24.94 1.85
C CYS A 564 -32.96 -24.76 0.52
N MET A 565 -32.60 -25.87 -0.13
CA MET A 565 -32.00 -25.87 -1.47
C MET A 565 -32.88 -25.19 -2.51
N LYS A 566 -34.19 -25.46 -2.48
CA LYS A 566 -35.18 -24.84 -3.37
C LYS A 566 -35.36 -23.35 -3.10
N VAL A 567 -35.11 -22.85 -1.89
CA VAL A 567 -35.16 -21.41 -1.56
C VAL A 567 -33.89 -20.72 -2.06
N VAL A 568 -32.71 -21.30 -1.80
CA VAL A 568 -31.42 -20.76 -2.27
C VAL A 568 -31.36 -20.66 -3.80
N SER A 569 -31.99 -21.59 -4.52
CA SER A 569 -32.01 -21.54 -5.99
C SER A 569 -32.78 -20.35 -6.56
N ARG A 570 -33.63 -19.66 -5.77
CA ARG A 570 -34.45 -18.50 -6.19
C ARG A 570 -33.93 -17.16 -5.65
N MET A 571 -32.92 -17.13 -4.78
CA MET A 571 -32.39 -15.90 -4.17
C MET A 571 -31.56 -15.06 -5.17
N HIS A 572 -31.67 -13.73 -5.04
CA HIS A 572 -30.90 -12.75 -5.81
C HIS A 572 -29.54 -12.47 -5.13
N PHE A 573 -28.46 -13.16 -5.56
CA PHE A 573 -27.13 -13.02 -4.94
C PHE A 573 -26.31 -11.83 -5.46
N LYS A 574 -26.85 -11.05 -6.38
CA LYS A 574 -26.29 -9.76 -6.79
C LYS A 574 -27.41 -8.83 -7.21
N SER A 575 -27.21 -7.54 -7.02
CA SER A 575 -27.96 -6.51 -7.72
C SER A 575 -27.60 -6.49 -9.21
N ASP A 576 -28.48 -5.97 -10.06
CA ASP A 576 -28.23 -5.88 -11.50
C ASP A 576 -27.20 -4.81 -11.91
N ILE A 577 -26.67 -4.04 -10.96
CA ILE A 577 -25.73 -2.90 -11.16
C ILE A 577 -24.35 -3.26 -10.57
N THR A 578 -23.22 -2.86 -11.16
CA THR A 578 -21.84 -3.35 -10.84
C THR A 578 -20.84 -2.24 -10.45
N ALA A 579 -19.74 -2.59 -9.76
CA ALA A 579 -18.75 -1.64 -9.19
C ALA A 579 -18.02 -0.71 -10.18
N GLU A 580 -18.03 -0.98 -11.50
CA GLU A 580 -17.57 0.03 -12.47
C GLU A 580 -18.52 1.23 -12.59
N ASP A 581 -19.76 1.09 -12.12
CA ASP A 581 -20.71 2.20 -12.05
C ASP A 581 -20.38 3.19 -10.91
N MET A 582 -19.40 2.88 -10.04
CA MET A 582 -19.09 3.64 -8.82
C MET A 582 -17.65 4.20 -8.69
N THR A 583 -16.81 4.11 -9.70
CA THR A 583 -15.52 4.85 -9.71
C THR A 583 -15.42 5.78 -10.91
N LYS A 584 -16.15 6.90 -10.83
CA LYS A 584 -15.59 8.15 -11.34
C LYS A 584 -14.67 8.69 -10.25
N PRO A 585 -13.41 9.05 -10.54
CA PRO A 585 -12.73 10.03 -9.69
C PRO A 585 -13.68 11.21 -9.52
N ASP A 586 -13.79 11.76 -8.31
CA ASP A 586 -14.48 13.03 -8.13
C ASP A 586 -14.05 13.98 -9.25
N GLU A 587 -15.01 14.63 -9.91
CA GLU A 587 -14.82 15.81 -10.76
C GLU A 587 -14.33 16.99 -9.91
N ASN A 588 -13.27 16.78 -9.13
CA ASN A 588 -12.50 17.88 -8.58
C ASN A 588 -11.74 18.51 -9.75
N ASP A 589 -11.91 19.81 -9.81
CA ASP A 589 -11.28 20.83 -10.67
C ASP A 589 -9.74 20.91 -10.44
N GLY A 590 -9.10 19.77 -10.19
CA GLY A 590 -7.68 19.66 -9.88
C GLY A 590 -6.84 20.00 -11.10
N LYS A 591 -5.84 20.87 -10.89
CA LYS A 591 -4.89 21.30 -11.92
C LYS A 591 -4.07 20.11 -12.43
N ILE A 592 -3.88 20.06 -13.74
CA ILE A 592 -2.97 19.11 -14.39
C ILE A 592 -1.54 19.57 -14.13
N VAL A 593 -0.70 18.62 -13.70
CA VAL A 593 0.74 18.83 -13.58
C VAL A 593 1.47 17.73 -14.32
N PHE A 594 2.53 18.11 -15.02
CA PHE A 594 3.45 17.17 -15.65
C PHE A 594 4.60 16.90 -14.71
N TYR A 595 5.06 15.66 -14.64
CA TYR A 595 6.16 15.28 -13.75
C TYR A 595 7.01 14.16 -14.33
N ASP A 596 8.22 14.04 -13.80
CA ASP A 596 9.21 13.01 -14.08
C ASP A 596 10.07 12.78 -12.83
N VAL A 597 10.71 11.62 -12.72
CA VAL A 597 11.54 11.26 -11.56
C VAL A 597 12.89 10.66 -11.95
N GLU A 598 13.93 11.03 -11.20
CA GLU A 598 15.28 10.47 -11.36
C GLU A 598 15.74 9.79 -10.07
N VAL A 599 16.30 8.58 -10.19
CA VAL A 599 16.66 7.73 -9.04
C VAL A 599 18.10 7.24 -9.15
N PHE A 600 18.93 7.64 -8.19
CA PHE A 600 20.33 7.23 -8.00
C PHE A 600 20.53 6.72 -6.56
N PRO A 601 21.63 6.01 -6.25
CA PRO A 601 21.87 5.48 -4.91
C PRO A 601 21.78 6.50 -3.76
N ASN A 602 22.20 7.75 -4.01
CA ASN A 602 22.19 8.83 -3.01
C ASN A 602 21.25 10.00 -3.36
N LEU A 603 20.59 10.00 -4.51
CA LEU A 603 19.79 11.12 -5.01
C LEU A 603 18.45 10.63 -5.55
N PHE A 604 17.37 11.25 -5.08
CA PHE A 604 16.03 11.10 -5.63
C PHE A 604 15.49 12.48 -6.01
N LEU A 605 15.14 12.65 -7.29
CA LEU A 605 14.54 13.89 -7.80
C LEU A 605 13.11 13.64 -8.24
N VAL A 606 12.25 14.62 -7.96
CA VAL A 606 10.92 14.73 -8.54
C VAL A 606 10.77 16.13 -9.08
N ASN A 607 10.69 16.26 -10.39
CA ASN A 607 10.46 17.55 -11.02
C ASN A 607 9.05 17.59 -11.58
N TRP A 608 8.39 18.74 -11.45
CA TRP A 608 7.03 18.89 -11.97
C TRP A 608 6.71 20.34 -12.32
N LYS A 609 5.71 20.53 -13.19
CA LYS A 609 5.21 21.85 -13.59
C LYS A 609 3.71 21.84 -13.81
N TYR A 610 3.08 23.01 -13.71
CA TYR A 610 1.69 23.16 -14.15
C TYR A 610 1.61 23.14 -15.68
N MET A 611 0.49 22.64 -16.19
CA MET A 611 0.16 22.80 -17.60
C MET A 611 0.14 24.31 -17.95
N ASP A 612 0.75 24.66 -19.09
CA ASP A 612 0.83 26.02 -19.63
C ASP A 612 1.57 27.06 -18.76
N SER A 613 2.38 26.65 -17.78
CA SER A 613 3.15 27.59 -16.92
C SER A 613 4.50 28.04 -17.48
N GLY A 614 4.75 27.89 -18.80
CA GLY A 614 6.09 28.08 -19.40
C GLY A 614 7.09 27.02 -18.92
N ASP A 615 8.40 27.26 -19.07
CA ASP A 615 9.45 26.24 -18.84
C ASP A 615 9.90 26.13 -17.37
N THR A 616 9.24 26.84 -16.45
CA THR A 616 9.63 26.80 -15.03
C THR A 616 9.09 25.54 -14.36
N CYS A 617 10.01 24.67 -13.93
CA CYS A 617 9.73 23.46 -13.17
C CYS A 617 10.03 23.66 -11.68
N VAL A 618 9.21 23.02 -10.83
CA VAL A 618 9.48 22.85 -9.41
C VAL A 618 10.37 21.62 -9.25
N ARG A 619 11.57 21.83 -8.71
CA ARG A 619 12.56 20.77 -8.47
C ARG A 619 12.49 20.33 -7.01
N MET A 620 12.22 19.05 -6.77
CA MET A 620 12.21 18.48 -5.42
C MET A 620 13.41 17.56 -5.27
N ILE A 621 14.41 17.99 -4.50
CA ILE A 621 15.66 17.24 -4.26
C ILE A 621 15.53 16.46 -2.96
N ASN A 622 15.63 15.14 -3.04
CA ASN A 622 15.45 14.20 -1.92
C ASN A 622 14.19 14.47 -1.10
N PRO A 623 13.02 14.67 -1.75
CA PRO A 623 11.81 15.15 -1.07
C PRO A 623 11.40 14.25 0.07
N THR A 624 10.89 14.83 1.15
CA THR A 624 10.31 14.08 2.27
C THR A 624 9.01 13.38 1.85
N PRO A 625 8.58 12.33 2.58
CA PRO A 625 7.27 11.68 2.33
C PRO A 625 6.10 12.67 2.34
N GLN A 626 6.15 13.70 3.17
CA GLN A 626 5.12 14.75 3.27
C GLN A 626 5.09 15.65 2.03
N GLU A 627 6.24 15.95 1.43
CA GLU A 627 6.28 16.71 0.17
C GLU A 627 5.72 15.90 -1.00
N ILE A 628 5.95 14.58 -1.03
CA ILE A 628 5.31 13.69 -2.01
C ILE A 628 3.79 13.61 -1.79
N GLU A 629 3.31 13.59 -0.55
CA GLU A 629 1.87 13.60 -0.27
C GLU A 629 1.15 14.84 -0.83
N GLU A 630 1.81 16.00 -0.79
CA GLU A 630 1.26 17.23 -1.37
C GLU A 630 1.14 17.13 -2.91
N LEU A 631 2.10 16.46 -3.57
CA LEU A 631 2.06 16.24 -5.02
C LEU A 631 0.85 15.39 -5.45
N PHE A 632 0.43 14.40 -4.64
CA PHE A 632 -0.72 13.53 -4.94
C PHE A 632 -2.08 14.25 -4.95
N LYS A 633 -2.13 15.54 -4.59
CA LYS A 633 -3.36 16.36 -4.68
C LYS A 633 -3.65 16.83 -6.12
N PHE A 634 -2.70 16.73 -7.03
CA PHE A 634 -2.83 17.17 -8.42
C PHE A 634 -3.18 16.03 -9.39
N LYS A 635 -3.61 16.37 -10.61
CA LYS A 635 -3.76 15.40 -11.70
C LYS A 635 -2.40 15.17 -12.36
N LEU A 636 -1.67 14.17 -11.87
CA LEU A 636 -0.31 13.85 -12.30
C LEU A 636 -0.29 13.21 -13.69
N VAL A 637 0.44 13.81 -14.62
CA VAL A 637 0.66 13.28 -15.98
C VAL A 637 2.15 13.04 -16.16
N GLY A 638 2.53 11.79 -16.42
CA GLY A 638 3.91 11.39 -16.68
C GLY A 638 4.05 10.66 -18.02
N PHE A 639 5.29 10.34 -18.38
CA PHE A 639 5.60 9.58 -19.59
C PHE A 639 6.08 8.17 -19.22
N ASN A 640 5.31 7.14 -19.59
CA ASN A 640 5.61 5.75 -19.24
C ASN A 640 5.70 5.49 -17.72
N ASN A 641 4.95 6.28 -16.93
CA ASN A 641 5.04 6.36 -15.49
C ASN A 641 4.29 5.25 -14.73
N ARG A 642 3.33 4.57 -15.37
CA ARG A 642 2.42 3.61 -14.70
C ARG A 642 3.14 2.45 -14.02
N ARG A 643 4.26 2.00 -14.60
CA ARG A 643 5.00 0.82 -14.12
C ARG A 643 6.34 1.15 -13.48
N TYR A 644 6.70 2.43 -13.35
CA TYR A 644 7.96 2.87 -12.78
C TYR A 644 7.74 4.02 -11.79
N ASP A 645 7.59 5.25 -12.28
CA ASP A 645 7.56 6.48 -11.48
C ASP A 645 6.48 6.44 -10.40
N ASN A 646 5.28 5.95 -10.74
CA ASN A 646 4.20 5.81 -9.77
C ASN A 646 4.61 4.98 -8.56
N HIS A 647 5.38 3.91 -8.78
CA HIS A 647 5.83 3.02 -7.73
C HIS A 647 6.98 3.62 -6.92
N ILE A 648 7.87 4.37 -7.56
CA ILE A 648 8.95 5.10 -6.88
C ILE A 648 8.36 6.21 -5.99
N LEU A 649 7.43 7.01 -6.52
CA LEU A 649 6.71 8.03 -5.74
C LEU A 649 5.94 7.41 -4.57
N TYR A 650 5.25 6.30 -4.80
CA TYR A 650 4.52 5.59 -3.75
C TYR A 650 5.47 5.04 -2.67
N ALA A 651 6.60 4.46 -3.05
CA ALA A 651 7.62 3.99 -2.11
C ALA A 651 8.22 5.14 -1.28
N ARG A 652 8.51 6.29 -1.90
CA ARG A 652 8.98 7.45 -1.16
C ARG A 652 7.93 7.97 -0.19
N TYR A 653 6.67 7.97 -0.61
CA TYR A 653 5.54 8.31 0.25
C TYR A 653 5.41 7.37 1.47
N LEU A 654 5.76 6.08 1.33
CA LEU A 654 5.79 5.11 2.44
C LEU A 654 6.98 5.30 3.40
N GLY A 655 7.98 6.12 3.03
CA GLY A 655 9.14 6.44 3.87
C GLY A 655 10.47 5.88 3.39
N TYR A 656 10.52 5.29 2.20
CA TYR A 656 11.76 4.70 1.67
C TYR A 656 12.86 5.76 1.54
N ASN A 657 14.06 5.43 2.02
CA ASN A 657 15.26 6.23 1.83
C ASN A 657 15.80 6.09 0.39
N ASN A 658 16.79 6.90 0.02
CA ASN A 658 17.28 6.96 -1.37
C ASN A 658 17.88 5.64 -1.86
N GLU A 659 18.58 4.90 -0.99
CA GLU A 659 19.16 3.61 -1.32
C GLU A 659 18.06 2.55 -1.53
N GLU A 660 17.02 2.56 -0.69
CA GLU A 660 15.86 1.66 -0.84
C GLU A 660 15.08 1.96 -2.12
N LEU A 661 14.89 3.23 -2.47
CA LEU A 661 14.29 3.65 -3.74
C LEU A 661 15.12 3.18 -4.93
N TYR A 662 16.44 3.34 -4.88
CA TYR A 662 17.34 2.84 -5.90
C TYR A 662 17.23 1.32 -6.05
N ASN A 663 17.23 0.58 -4.95
CA ASN A 663 17.06 -0.87 -4.96
C ASN A 663 15.70 -1.31 -5.54
N LEU A 664 14.62 -0.57 -5.27
CA LEU A 664 13.32 -0.80 -5.88
C LEU A 664 13.37 -0.52 -7.39
N SER A 665 13.98 0.59 -7.81
CA SER A 665 14.20 0.92 -9.22
C SER A 665 14.92 -0.22 -9.95
N GLN A 666 16.02 -0.74 -9.41
CA GLN A 666 16.75 -1.87 -9.99
C GLN A 666 15.87 -3.11 -10.16
N LYS A 667 15.02 -3.43 -9.17
CA LYS A 667 14.09 -4.57 -9.24
C LYS A 667 13.04 -4.38 -10.34
N ILE A 668 12.52 -3.17 -10.50
CA ILE A 668 11.53 -2.84 -11.53
C ILE A 668 12.17 -2.94 -12.92
N VAL A 669 13.35 -2.32 -13.11
CA VAL A 669 14.06 -2.27 -14.41
C VAL A 669 14.56 -3.65 -14.83
N SER A 670 15.07 -4.47 -13.90
CA SER A 670 15.56 -5.82 -14.21
C SER A 670 14.44 -6.84 -14.46
N GLY A 671 13.20 -6.54 -14.07
CA GLY A 671 12.03 -7.41 -14.29
C GLY A 671 12.07 -8.75 -13.53
N GLN A 672 12.95 -8.89 -12.54
CA GLN A 672 13.22 -10.17 -11.86
C GLN A 672 12.18 -10.56 -10.79
N SER A 673 11.28 -9.64 -10.38
CA SER A 673 10.24 -9.94 -9.40
C SER A 673 8.85 -9.54 -9.90
N LYS A 674 7.92 -10.50 -10.00
CA LYS A 674 6.51 -10.23 -10.32
C LYS A 674 5.76 -9.48 -9.21
N ASN A 675 6.36 -9.38 -8.01
CA ASN A 675 5.71 -8.84 -6.80
C ASN A 675 6.34 -7.53 -6.28
N CYS A 676 7.22 -6.86 -7.04
CA CYS A 676 7.83 -5.60 -6.60
C CYS A 676 6.97 -4.34 -6.88
N LEU A 677 5.78 -4.49 -7.45
CA LEU A 677 4.89 -3.40 -7.84
C LEU A 677 3.69 -3.29 -6.89
N PHE A 678 3.45 -2.10 -6.36
CA PHE A 678 2.29 -1.78 -5.52
C PHE A 678 0.99 -1.63 -6.33
N SER A 679 -0.08 -2.33 -5.96
CA SER A 679 -1.39 -2.23 -6.63
C SER A 679 -1.97 -0.81 -6.61
N GLU A 680 -1.81 -0.11 -5.49
CA GLU A 680 -2.33 1.23 -5.23
C GLU A 680 -1.65 2.29 -6.10
N ALA A 681 -0.37 2.08 -6.44
CA ALA A 681 0.40 3.01 -7.26
C ALA A 681 -0.16 3.14 -8.69
N TYR A 682 -0.87 2.13 -9.21
CA TYR A 682 -1.49 2.24 -10.54
C TYR A 682 -2.55 3.32 -10.64
N SER A 683 -3.17 3.71 -9.52
CA SER A 683 -4.18 4.77 -9.46
C SER A 683 -3.64 6.16 -9.10
N LEU A 684 -2.32 6.29 -8.91
CA LEU A 684 -1.67 7.52 -8.45
C LEU A 684 -1.68 8.62 -9.52
N SER A 685 -1.43 8.27 -10.78
CA SER A 685 -1.42 9.21 -11.90
C SER A 685 -2.81 9.44 -12.49
N TYR A 686 -3.01 10.62 -13.09
CA TYR A 686 -4.19 10.91 -13.90
C TYR A 686 -4.16 10.18 -15.25
N THR A 687 -3.00 10.16 -15.92
CA THR A 687 -2.79 9.38 -17.15
C THR A 687 -1.31 9.20 -17.43
N ASP A 688 -1.00 8.31 -18.36
CA ASP A 688 0.34 8.04 -18.88
C ASP A 688 0.38 8.33 -20.40
N VAL A 689 1.25 9.26 -20.80
CA VAL A 689 1.38 9.71 -22.20
C VAL A 689 1.77 8.57 -23.14
N TYR A 690 2.66 7.69 -22.71
CA TYR A 690 3.11 6.57 -23.53
C TYR A 690 2.04 5.49 -23.68
N ASP A 691 1.19 5.29 -22.65
CA ASP A 691 0.16 4.26 -22.70
C ASP A 691 -0.96 4.62 -23.69
N PHE A 692 -1.48 5.85 -23.64
CA PHE A 692 -2.58 6.27 -24.52
C PHE A 692 -2.15 6.57 -25.97
N ALA A 693 -0.87 6.80 -26.23
CA ALA A 693 -0.37 7.03 -27.58
C ALA A 693 -0.76 5.89 -28.53
N SER A 694 -1.22 6.23 -29.73
CA SER A 694 -1.54 5.24 -30.76
C SER A 694 -0.29 4.45 -31.19
N ALA A 695 -0.46 3.27 -31.77
CA ALA A 695 0.67 2.35 -32.08
C ALA A 695 1.79 3.00 -32.93
N GLY A 696 1.44 3.87 -33.89
CA GLY A 696 2.42 4.60 -34.70
C GLY A 696 3.15 5.73 -33.95
N ASN A 697 2.62 6.14 -32.80
CA ASN A 697 3.14 7.19 -31.94
C ASN A 697 3.87 6.63 -30.69
N LYS A 698 3.90 5.31 -30.48
CA LYS A 698 4.63 4.71 -29.36
C LYS A 698 6.14 4.70 -29.60
N MET A 699 6.84 5.69 -29.05
CA MET A 699 8.30 5.82 -29.06
C MET A 699 8.81 6.41 -27.73
N SER A 700 10.12 6.38 -27.49
CA SER A 700 10.71 6.96 -26.28
C SER A 700 10.59 8.49 -26.27
N LEU A 701 10.62 9.10 -25.10
CA LEU A 701 10.58 10.56 -24.94
C LEU A 701 11.72 11.26 -25.70
N LYS A 702 12.94 10.70 -25.64
CA LYS A 702 14.09 11.20 -26.42
C LYS A 702 13.89 11.18 -27.94
N LYS A 703 13.13 10.20 -28.47
CA LYS A 703 12.75 10.21 -29.90
C LYS A 703 11.71 11.28 -30.21
N TRP A 704 10.82 11.55 -29.25
CA TRP A 704 9.86 12.64 -29.38
C TRP A 704 10.54 14.01 -29.35
N GLU A 705 11.54 14.22 -28.49
CA GLU A 705 12.36 15.44 -28.46
C GLU A 705 12.88 15.77 -29.87
N ILE A 706 13.58 14.82 -30.51
CA ILE A 706 14.11 14.97 -31.87
C ILE A 706 12.97 15.20 -32.88
N LYS A 707 11.91 14.38 -32.83
CA LYS A 707 10.81 14.45 -33.80
C LYS A 707 10.12 15.81 -33.80
N LEU A 708 9.92 16.38 -32.60
CA LEU A 708 9.27 17.67 -32.38
C LEU A 708 10.26 18.85 -32.44
N GLY A 709 11.56 18.61 -32.54
CA GLY A 709 12.60 19.64 -32.53
C GLY A 709 12.71 20.35 -31.19
N LEU A 710 12.44 19.63 -30.09
CA LEU A 710 12.67 20.08 -28.72
C LEU A 710 14.13 19.86 -28.36
N HIS A 711 14.60 20.56 -27.32
CA HIS A 711 15.97 20.40 -26.84
C HIS A 711 16.23 18.94 -26.47
N HIS A 712 17.15 18.31 -27.19
CA HIS A 712 17.52 16.92 -26.94
C HIS A 712 18.67 16.87 -25.94
N LYS A 713 18.44 16.22 -24.79
CA LYS A 713 19.43 16.15 -23.72
C LYS A 713 19.49 14.75 -23.15
N GLU A 714 20.71 14.26 -22.98
CA GLU A 714 21.06 13.01 -22.29
C GLU A 714 21.99 13.34 -21.11
N LEU A 715 21.77 12.71 -19.96
CA LEU A 715 22.43 13.13 -18.71
C LEU A 715 23.94 12.81 -18.70
N GLY A 716 24.32 11.66 -19.24
CA GLY A 716 25.71 11.17 -19.34
C GLY A 716 26.36 10.77 -18.02
N LEU A 717 25.58 10.61 -16.94
CA LEU A 717 26.06 10.08 -15.66
C LEU A 717 25.71 8.59 -15.51
N PRO A 718 26.58 7.79 -14.87
CA PRO A 718 26.27 6.40 -14.55
C PRO A 718 25.14 6.33 -13.53
N TRP A 719 23.99 5.82 -13.96
CA TRP A 719 22.77 5.67 -13.15
C TRP A 719 22.93 4.71 -11.96
N ASP A 720 23.93 3.82 -12.00
CA ASP A 720 24.23 2.83 -10.98
C ASP A 720 25.23 3.30 -9.91
N GLN A 721 25.70 4.55 -10.00
CA GLN A 721 26.65 5.15 -9.06
C GLN A 721 26.07 6.36 -8.34
N PRO A 722 26.54 6.68 -7.13
CA PRO A 722 26.18 7.92 -6.45
C PRO A 722 26.57 9.16 -7.27
N VAL A 723 25.73 10.19 -7.24
CA VAL A 723 25.96 11.48 -7.91
C VAL A 723 26.63 12.46 -6.93
N ASP A 724 27.72 13.10 -7.36
CA ASP A 724 28.36 14.19 -6.61
C ASP A 724 27.38 15.37 -6.44
N GLU A 725 27.31 15.95 -5.24
CA GLU A 725 26.34 17.02 -4.92
C GLU A 725 26.41 18.20 -5.87
N LYS A 726 27.61 18.52 -6.38
CA LYS A 726 27.79 19.59 -7.37
C LYS A 726 27.05 19.33 -8.69
N ASP A 727 26.80 18.05 -9.01
CA ASP A 727 26.15 17.60 -10.24
C ASP A 727 24.64 17.41 -10.04
N TRP A 728 24.10 17.54 -8.82
CA TRP A 728 22.65 17.38 -8.57
C TRP A 728 21.80 18.37 -9.35
N GLN A 729 22.28 19.62 -9.50
CA GLN A 729 21.58 20.62 -10.33
C GLN A 729 21.55 20.22 -11.81
N LYS A 730 22.63 19.60 -12.30
CA LYS A 730 22.68 19.10 -13.68
C LYS A 730 21.66 17.97 -13.91
N VAL A 731 21.50 17.06 -12.93
CA VAL A 731 20.46 16.02 -12.98
C VAL A 731 19.06 16.64 -12.93
N ALA A 732 18.85 17.64 -12.07
CA ALA A 732 17.56 18.33 -12.01
C ALA A 732 17.23 19.08 -13.31
N GLU A 733 18.21 19.71 -13.96
CA GLU A 733 18.02 20.34 -15.27
C GLU A 733 17.77 19.32 -16.40
N TYR A 734 18.24 18.08 -16.25
CA TYR A 734 17.92 17.00 -17.19
C TYR A 734 16.46 16.58 -17.01
N CYS A 735 16.03 16.32 -15.77
CA CYS A 735 14.65 15.95 -15.45
C CYS A 735 13.65 17.07 -15.83
N ASP A 736 14.02 18.35 -15.69
CA ASP A 736 13.22 19.47 -16.20
C ASP A 736 12.94 19.34 -17.71
N ASN A 737 13.95 18.95 -18.50
CA ASN A 737 13.81 18.75 -19.94
C ASN A 737 12.78 17.67 -20.26
N ASP A 738 12.78 16.58 -19.49
CA ASP A 738 11.84 15.47 -19.65
C ASP A 738 10.40 15.88 -19.25
N VAL A 739 10.24 16.67 -18.20
CA VAL A 739 8.92 17.24 -17.82
C VAL A 739 8.38 18.16 -18.92
N ILE A 740 9.20 19.08 -19.45
CA ILE A 740 8.81 20.02 -20.53
C ILE A 740 8.46 19.24 -21.80
N SER A 741 9.28 18.25 -22.16
CA SER A 741 9.06 17.40 -23.32
C SER A 741 7.79 16.57 -23.18
N THR A 742 7.50 16.05 -21.98
CA THR A 742 6.27 15.30 -21.70
C THR A 742 5.03 16.14 -21.94
N GLU A 743 5.03 17.42 -21.52
CA GLU A 743 3.93 18.34 -21.84
C GLU A 743 3.78 18.59 -23.35
N ALA A 744 4.89 18.83 -24.05
CA ALA A 744 4.87 19.06 -25.49
C ALA A 744 4.32 17.84 -26.25
N VAL A 745 4.71 16.63 -25.85
CA VAL A 745 4.18 15.39 -26.42
C VAL A 745 2.72 15.21 -26.08
N PHE A 746 2.30 15.48 -24.84
CA PHE A 746 0.88 15.42 -24.46
C PHE A 746 0.02 16.35 -25.34
N LYS A 747 0.49 17.58 -25.60
CA LYS A 747 -0.19 18.53 -26.49
C LYS A 747 -0.21 18.05 -27.94
N HIS A 748 0.91 17.53 -28.44
CA HIS A 748 1.00 16.95 -29.78
C HIS A 748 0.05 15.76 -29.97
N LEU A 749 -0.13 14.95 -28.92
CA LEU A 749 -0.99 13.78 -28.88
C LEU A 749 -2.40 14.06 -28.32
N SER A 750 -2.84 15.33 -28.33
CA SER A 750 -4.15 15.72 -27.82
C SER A 750 -5.31 14.97 -28.47
N GLY A 751 -5.22 14.61 -29.76
CA GLY A 751 -6.20 13.76 -30.44
C GLY A 751 -6.22 12.32 -29.92
N ASP A 752 -5.05 11.73 -29.63
CA ASP A 752 -4.95 10.40 -29.01
C ASP A 752 -5.50 10.44 -27.56
N PHE A 753 -5.27 11.54 -26.84
CA PHE A 753 -5.83 11.73 -25.50
C PHE A 753 -7.36 11.96 -25.52
N ALA A 754 -7.89 12.71 -26.47
CA ALA A 754 -9.34 12.85 -26.66
C ALA A 754 -9.99 11.48 -26.96
N ALA A 755 -9.35 10.69 -27.83
CA ALA A 755 -9.75 9.33 -28.11
C ALA A 755 -9.73 8.44 -26.85
N ARG A 756 -8.71 8.61 -25.99
CA ARG A 756 -8.59 7.93 -24.70
C ARG A 756 -9.70 8.31 -23.73
N GLN A 757 -10.06 9.59 -23.64
CA GLN A 757 -11.18 10.07 -22.82
C GLN A 757 -12.51 9.45 -23.27
N ILE A 758 -12.73 9.36 -24.58
CA ILE A 758 -13.90 8.71 -25.17
C ILE A 758 -13.93 7.23 -24.78
N LEU A 759 -12.83 6.47 -25.01
CA LEU A 759 -12.78 5.05 -24.65
C LEU A 759 -13.04 4.83 -23.16
N ALA A 760 -12.46 5.65 -22.29
CA ALA A 760 -12.62 5.53 -20.85
C ALA A 760 -14.09 5.75 -20.45
N SER A 761 -14.71 6.77 -21.03
CA SER A 761 -16.13 7.05 -20.82
C SER A 761 -17.05 5.99 -21.42
N LEU A 762 -16.71 5.37 -22.56
CA LEU A 762 -17.45 4.23 -23.13
C LEU A 762 -17.34 2.98 -22.25
N ALA A 763 -16.19 2.76 -21.62
CA ALA A 763 -15.97 1.64 -20.72
C ALA A 763 -16.54 1.87 -19.30
N GLY A 764 -16.86 3.11 -18.93
CA GLY A 764 -17.18 3.48 -17.54
C GLY A 764 -15.97 3.39 -16.62
N MET A 765 -14.77 3.69 -17.14
CA MET A 765 -13.48 3.51 -16.45
C MET A 765 -12.68 4.81 -16.44
N SER A 766 -11.51 4.82 -15.79
CA SER A 766 -10.64 5.99 -15.71
C SER A 766 -9.81 6.17 -16.98
N VAL A 767 -9.49 7.43 -17.31
CA VAL A 767 -8.54 7.74 -18.39
C VAL A 767 -7.15 7.20 -18.10
N ASN A 768 -6.82 6.87 -16.85
CA ASN A 768 -5.58 6.21 -16.49
C ASN A 768 -5.56 4.70 -16.80
N ASP A 769 -6.70 4.01 -16.90
CA ASP A 769 -6.70 2.55 -17.12
C ASP A 769 -5.95 2.17 -18.42
N SER A 770 -5.50 0.93 -18.64
CA SER A 770 -4.82 0.64 -19.92
C SER A 770 -5.81 0.59 -21.09
N THR A 771 -5.36 0.86 -22.32
CA THR A 771 -6.20 0.69 -23.53
C THR A 771 -6.75 -0.74 -23.65
N ASN A 772 -5.97 -1.72 -23.20
CA ASN A 772 -6.38 -3.13 -23.15
C ASN A 772 -7.50 -3.35 -22.13
N GLN A 773 -7.43 -2.74 -20.94
CA GLN A 773 -8.49 -2.83 -19.92
C GLN A 773 -9.78 -2.20 -20.43
N LEU A 774 -9.72 -1.00 -21.02
CA LEU A 774 -10.89 -0.34 -21.60
C LEU A 774 -11.53 -1.18 -22.70
N THR A 775 -10.73 -1.68 -23.65
CA THR A 775 -11.23 -2.47 -24.78
C THR A 775 -11.84 -3.78 -24.31
N THR A 776 -11.21 -4.44 -23.33
CA THR A 776 -11.77 -5.62 -22.66
C THR A 776 -13.14 -5.31 -22.08
N LYS A 777 -13.27 -4.19 -21.37
CA LYS A 777 -14.50 -3.77 -20.72
C LYS A 777 -15.62 -3.50 -21.73
N ILE A 778 -15.30 -2.84 -22.84
CA ILE A 778 -16.25 -2.56 -23.92
C ILE A 778 -16.79 -3.84 -24.56
N ILE A 779 -15.92 -4.83 -24.83
CA ILE A 779 -16.31 -6.04 -25.59
C ILE A 779 -16.92 -7.10 -24.67
N PHE A 780 -16.26 -7.40 -23.55
CA PHE A 780 -16.64 -8.50 -22.65
C PHE A 780 -17.46 -8.04 -21.44
N GLY A 781 -17.60 -6.74 -21.22
CA GLY A 781 -18.29 -6.21 -20.05
C GLY A 781 -17.62 -6.68 -18.75
N ASN A 782 -18.42 -7.27 -17.87
CA ASN A 782 -17.98 -7.83 -16.58
C ASN A 782 -17.62 -9.31 -16.61
N ASP A 783 -17.56 -9.92 -17.79
CA ASP A 783 -17.24 -11.33 -17.90
C ASP A 783 -15.79 -11.59 -17.46
N ARG A 784 -15.66 -12.51 -16.50
CA ARG A 784 -14.37 -12.96 -15.96
C ARG A 784 -13.75 -14.04 -16.83
N ASN A 785 -14.56 -14.82 -17.55
CA ASN A 785 -14.14 -15.99 -18.34
C ASN A 785 -14.70 -15.94 -19.78
N PRO A 786 -14.44 -14.86 -20.56
CA PRO A 786 -14.99 -14.70 -21.90
C PRO A 786 -14.54 -15.82 -22.87
N GLN A 787 -13.40 -16.45 -22.61
CA GLN A 787 -12.85 -17.54 -23.44
C GLN A 787 -13.77 -18.77 -23.52
N SER A 788 -14.73 -18.91 -22.59
CA SER A 788 -15.73 -19.98 -22.65
C SER A 788 -16.68 -19.88 -23.84
N GLU A 789 -16.84 -18.68 -24.40
CA GLU A 789 -17.65 -18.41 -25.60
C GLU A 789 -16.83 -18.54 -26.90
N PHE A 790 -15.50 -18.70 -26.82
CA PHE A 790 -14.64 -18.60 -28.01
C PHE A 790 -14.77 -19.81 -28.93
N VAL A 791 -14.81 -19.52 -30.23
CA VAL A 791 -14.89 -20.52 -31.30
C VAL A 791 -13.50 -20.69 -31.91
N TYR A 792 -12.95 -21.89 -31.78
CA TYR A 792 -11.73 -22.26 -32.48
C TYR A 792 -12.07 -22.96 -33.80
N THR A 793 -11.52 -22.41 -34.89
CA THR A 793 -11.77 -22.89 -36.25
C THR A 793 -10.51 -23.52 -36.82
N ASP A 794 -10.67 -24.75 -37.31
CA ASP A 794 -9.64 -25.44 -38.09
C ASP A 794 -9.65 -24.92 -39.53
N LEU A 795 -8.64 -24.11 -39.88
CA LEU A 795 -8.53 -23.46 -41.19
C LEU A 795 -8.35 -24.46 -42.34
N SER A 796 -7.91 -25.71 -42.08
CA SER A 796 -7.78 -26.72 -43.14
C SER A 796 -9.12 -27.12 -43.77
N LYS A 797 -10.24 -26.85 -43.08
CA LYS A 797 -11.59 -27.09 -43.58
C LYS A 797 -12.05 -26.02 -44.57
N GLU A 798 -11.63 -24.77 -44.37
CA GLU A 798 -11.93 -23.64 -45.28
C GLU A 798 -10.91 -23.58 -46.43
N PHE A 799 -9.66 -23.97 -46.16
CA PHE A 799 -8.55 -23.99 -47.12
C PHE A 799 -7.96 -25.41 -47.27
N PRO A 800 -8.59 -26.28 -48.09
CA PRO A 800 -8.14 -27.65 -48.29
C PRO A 800 -6.67 -27.73 -48.73
N GLY A 801 -5.86 -28.47 -47.98
CA GLY A 801 -4.42 -28.60 -48.23
C GLY A 801 -3.54 -27.69 -47.36
N TYR A 802 -4.13 -26.83 -46.53
CA TYR A 802 -3.41 -26.09 -45.49
C TYR A 802 -2.82 -27.03 -44.43
N LYS A 803 -1.56 -26.79 -44.04
CA LYS A 803 -0.89 -27.54 -42.98
C LYS A 803 -0.15 -26.61 -42.01
N PHE A 804 -0.28 -26.90 -40.72
CA PHE A 804 0.51 -26.32 -39.64
C PHE A 804 1.23 -27.43 -38.86
N GLU A 805 2.55 -27.50 -39.00
CA GLU A 805 3.39 -28.55 -38.39
C GLU A 805 4.65 -27.91 -37.78
N ASN A 806 4.98 -28.27 -36.53
CA ASN A 806 6.17 -27.79 -35.82
C ASN A 806 6.36 -26.26 -35.80
N GLY A 807 5.26 -25.50 -35.68
CA GLY A 807 5.29 -24.04 -35.65
C GLY A 807 5.54 -23.40 -37.02
N LYS A 808 5.36 -24.13 -38.12
CA LYS A 808 5.44 -23.62 -39.49
C LYS A 808 4.18 -23.94 -40.27
N SER A 809 3.72 -22.97 -41.03
CA SER A 809 2.56 -23.08 -41.92
C SER A 809 2.99 -23.30 -43.36
N SER A 810 2.21 -24.07 -44.12
CA SER A 810 2.38 -24.20 -45.57
C SER A 810 1.04 -24.35 -46.28
N TYR A 811 0.92 -23.73 -47.45
CA TYR A 811 -0.28 -23.81 -48.28
C TYR A 811 0.06 -23.58 -49.75
N ARG A 812 -0.38 -24.48 -50.64
CA ARG A 812 -0.10 -24.42 -52.09
C ARG A 812 1.38 -24.24 -52.46
N GLY A 813 2.29 -24.73 -51.60
CA GLY A 813 3.75 -24.61 -51.79
C GLY A 813 4.35 -23.30 -51.26
N GLU A 814 3.56 -22.46 -50.60
CA GLU A 814 3.95 -21.15 -50.09
C GLU A 814 3.86 -21.09 -48.57
N ASP A 815 4.66 -20.20 -47.96
CA ASP A 815 4.59 -19.88 -46.53
C ASP A 815 3.62 -18.69 -46.31
N PRO A 816 2.48 -18.88 -45.64
CA PRO A 816 1.53 -17.81 -45.36
C PRO A 816 2.07 -16.72 -44.42
N GLY A 817 3.14 -16.97 -43.67
CA GLY A 817 3.68 -16.05 -42.66
C GLY A 817 2.81 -15.94 -41.39
N GLU A 818 3.37 -15.41 -40.31
CA GLU A 818 2.71 -15.31 -38.99
C GLU A 818 1.86 -14.05 -38.80
N GLY A 819 2.21 -12.98 -39.50
CA GLY A 819 1.54 -11.67 -39.42
C GLY A 819 0.72 -11.29 -40.65
N GLY A 820 0.72 -12.15 -41.68
CA GLY A 820 0.16 -11.86 -43.01
C GLY A 820 1.07 -12.39 -44.12
N TYR A 821 0.49 -12.56 -45.31
CA TYR A 821 1.21 -13.06 -46.48
C TYR A 821 1.93 -11.92 -47.21
N VAL A 822 3.18 -12.16 -47.60
CA VAL A 822 3.98 -11.21 -48.39
C VAL A 822 4.47 -11.91 -49.65
N TYR A 823 4.18 -11.32 -50.79
CA TYR A 823 4.67 -11.76 -52.09
C TYR A 823 5.17 -10.57 -52.88
N SER A 824 6.25 -10.76 -53.63
CA SER A 824 6.83 -9.72 -54.48
C SER A 824 7.34 -10.31 -55.78
N ASN A 825 7.10 -9.60 -56.88
CA ASN A 825 7.72 -9.84 -58.16
C ASN A 825 8.59 -8.61 -58.53
N PRO A 826 9.86 -8.53 -58.09
CA PRO A 826 10.73 -7.37 -58.33
C PRO A 826 10.82 -6.98 -59.81
N GLY A 827 10.73 -5.69 -60.12
CA GLY A 827 10.64 -5.19 -61.50
C GLY A 827 10.04 -3.78 -61.61
N MET A 828 10.09 -3.21 -62.81
CA MET A 828 9.39 -1.97 -63.17
C MET A 828 8.09 -2.30 -63.91
N TYR A 829 7.01 -1.66 -63.49
CA TYR A 829 5.65 -1.87 -63.98
C TYR A 829 4.96 -0.55 -64.23
N THR A 830 3.98 -0.56 -65.14
CA THR A 830 3.11 0.58 -65.43
C THR A 830 1.66 0.21 -65.18
N ASN A 831 0.83 1.23 -64.94
CA ASN A 831 -0.61 1.09 -64.69
C ASN A 831 -0.92 0.01 -63.64
N VAL A 832 -0.32 0.12 -62.45
CA VAL A 832 -0.47 -0.84 -61.36
C VAL A 832 -1.63 -0.44 -60.45
N GLY A 833 -2.70 -1.23 -60.43
CA GLY A 833 -3.83 -1.03 -59.53
C GLY A 833 -3.53 -1.60 -58.14
N LEU A 834 -3.74 -0.80 -57.09
CA LEU A 834 -3.65 -1.17 -55.69
C LEU A 834 -5.04 -1.38 -55.10
N PHE A 835 -5.31 -2.61 -54.68
CA PHE A 835 -6.54 -3.00 -54.01
C PHE A 835 -6.25 -3.42 -52.58
N ASP A 836 -6.92 -2.79 -51.61
CA ASP A 836 -6.70 -3.01 -50.17
C ASP A 836 -7.98 -3.50 -49.48
N ILE A 837 -7.83 -4.40 -48.50
CA ILE A 837 -8.96 -4.87 -47.69
C ILE A 837 -9.23 -3.90 -46.54
N SER A 838 -10.46 -3.41 -46.42
CA SER A 838 -10.88 -2.57 -45.29
C SER A 838 -10.82 -3.33 -43.95
N SER A 839 -9.65 -3.28 -43.29
CA SER A 839 -9.35 -3.92 -42.00
C SER A 839 -9.42 -5.46 -42.05
N MET A 840 -8.41 -6.10 -42.65
CA MET A 840 -8.34 -7.55 -42.81
C MET A 840 -8.48 -8.34 -41.50
N HIS A 841 -7.64 -8.10 -40.48
CA HIS A 841 -7.67 -8.91 -39.24
C HIS A 841 -9.00 -8.77 -38.46
N PRO A 842 -9.56 -7.57 -38.26
CA PRO A 842 -10.92 -7.44 -37.70
C PRO A 842 -11.98 -8.19 -38.51
N SER A 843 -11.87 -8.20 -39.85
CA SER A 843 -12.79 -8.95 -40.71
C SER A 843 -12.62 -10.46 -40.54
N SER A 844 -11.39 -10.96 -40.39
CA SER A 844 -11.13 -12.36 -40.03
C SER A 844 -11.74 -12.75 -38.68
N ILE A 845 -11.64 -11.89 -37.66
CA ILE A 845 -12.25 -12.14 -36.33
C ILE A 845 -13.76 -12.31 -36.46
N VAL A 846 -14.42 -11.44 -37.25
CA VAL A 846 -15.86 -11.51 -37.50
C VAL A 846 -16.23 -12.76 -38.31
N ALA A 847 -15.51 -13.05 -39.39
CA ALA A 847 -15.78 -14.19 -40.26
C ALA A 847 -15.59 -15.54 -39.55
N LEU A 848 -14.60 -15.63 -38.66
CA LEU A 848 -14.33 -16.82 -37.85
C LEU A 848 -15.28 -16.99 -36.66
N ASN A 849 -16.09 -15.97 -36.35
CA ASN A 849 -16.86 -15.89 -35.11
C ASN A 849 -16.00 -16.13 -33.86
N LEU A 850 -14.79 -15.56 -33.84
CA LEU A 850 -13.72 -15.98 -32.93
C LEU A 850 -14.12 -15.91 -31.45
N PHE A 851 -14.90 -14.91 -31.06
CA PHE A 851 -15.31 -14.69 -29.66
C PHE A 851 -16.71 -15.25 -29.35
N GLY A 852 -17.26 -16.07 -30.23
CA GLY A 852 -18.63 -16.57 -30.13
C GLY A 852 -19.69 -15.52 -30.48
N ASP A 853 -20.93 -15.98 -30.67
CA ASP A 853 -22.04 -15.15 -31.18
C ASP A 853 -22.25 -13.88 -30.37
N LYS A 854 -22.09 -13.99 -29.05
CA LYS A 854 -22.30 -12.89 -28.10
C LYS A 854 -21.29 -11.77 -28.29
N TYR A 855 -19.99 -12.08 -28.26
CA TYR A 855 -18.94 -11.07 -28.23
C TYR A 855 -18.44 -10.68 -29.61
N THR A 856 -18.47 -11.60 -30.58
CA THR A 856 -18.20 -11.27 -31.98
C THR A 856 -19.23 -10.24 -32.48
N LYS A 857 -20.50 -10.32 -32.07
CA LYS A 857 -21.52 -9.31 -32.40
C LYS A 857 -21.12 -7.92 -31.90
N VAL A 858 -20.70 -7.80 -30.63
CA VAL A 858 -20.25 -6.51 -30.06
C VAL A 858 -19.01 -5.98 -30.80
N PHE A 859 -18.03 -6.85 -31.08
CA PHE A 859 -16.85 -6.46 -31.86
C PHE A 859 -17.19 -6.04 -33.30
N LYS A 860 -18.15 -6.71 -33.94
CA LYS A 860 -18.67 -6.33 -35.25
C LYS A 860 -19.35 -4.97 -35.21
N GLU A 861 -20.21 -4.72 -34.22
CA GLU A 861 -20.86 -3.42 -34.01
C GLU A 861 -19.82 -2.31 -33.75
N LEU A 862 -18.71 -2.60 -33.05
CA LEU A 862 -17.60 -1.67 -32.86
C LEU A 862 -16.91 -1.31 -34.20
N LYS A 863 -16.69 -2.29 -35.08
CA LYS A 863 -16.18 -2.08 -36.44
C LYS A 863 -17.15 -1.26 -37.28
N GLU A 864 -18.44 -1.61 -37.27
CA GLU A 864 -19.50 -0.92 -38.01
C GLU A 864 -19.69 0.53 -37.52
N ALA A 865 -19.66 0.76 -36.21
CA ALA A 865 -19.71 2.10 -35.62
C ALA A 865 -18.67 3.04 -36.22
N ARG A 866 -17.42 2.57 -36.32
CA ARG A 866 -16.31 3.34 -36.90
C ARG A 866 -16.61 3.75 -38.35
N ILE A 867 -17.22 2.85 -39.13
CA ILE A 867 -17.59 3.10 -40.53
C ILE A 867 -18.74 4.12 -40.58
N TYR A 868 -19.79 3.94 -39.77
CA TYR A 868 -20.92 4.88 -39.72
C TYR A 868 -20.49 6.30 -39.36
N ILE A 869 -19.59 6.45 -38.40
CA ILE A 869 -19.06 7.77 -38.02
C ILE A 869 -18.21 8.37 -39.15
N LYS A 870 -17.35 7.56 -39.81
CA LYS A 870 -16.54 8.00 -40.95
C LYS A 870 -17.39 8.53 -42.11
N HIS A 871 -18.57 7.95 -42.35
CA HIS A 871 -19.49 8.34 -43.41
C HIS A 871 -20.64 9.24 -42.94
N SER A 872 -20.57 9.80 -41.73
CA SER A 872 -21.61 10.67 -41.15
C SER A 872 -23.02 10.04 -41.12
N ALA A 873 -23.10 8.71 -41.02
CA ALA A 873 -24.35 7.95 -40.91
C ALA A 873 -24.86 7.93 -39.46
N TRP A 874 -25.22 9.11 -38.93
CA TRP A 874 -25.50 9.33 -37.51
C TRP A 874 -26.61 8.44 -36.94
N ASP A 875 -27.69 8.22 -37.69
CA ASP A 875 -28.80 7.36 -37.24
C ASP A 875 -28.41 5.90 -37.06
N ALA A 876 -27.47 5.40 -37.85
CA ALA A 876 -26.92 4.06 -37.68
C ALA A 876 -25.94 4.02 -36.50
N ALA A 877 -25.07 5.03 -36.39
CA ALA A 877 -24.10 5.16 -35.29
C ALA A 877 -24.77 5.24 -33.90
N ARG A 878 -25.97 5.83 -33.79
CA ARG A 878 -26.75 5.86 -32.54
C ARG A 878 -27.27 4.50 -32.08
N LYS A 879 -27.39 3.52 -32.97
CA LYS A 879 -28.08 2.23 -32.69
C LYS A 879 -27.13 1.09 -32.35
N VAL A 880 -25.86 1.19 -32.76
CA VAL A 880 -24.83 0.16 -32.50
C VAL A 880 -24.32 0.21 -31.06
N LEU A 881 -23.70 -0.88 -30.61
CA LEU A 881 -23.15 -1.04 -29.26
C LEU A 881 -24.18 -0.77 -28.16
N GLY A 882 -25.42 -1.21 -28.38
CA GLY A 882 -26.53 -0.98 -27.45
C GLY A 882 -26.88 0.50 -27.25
N GLY A 883 -26.50 1.38 -28.17
CA GLY A 883 -26.76 2.83 -28.10
C GLY A 883 -25.77 3.62 -27.26
N ILE A 884 -24.68 3.01 -26.80
CA ILE A 884 -23.66 3.68 -25.98
C ILE A 884 -23.00 4.88 -26.69
N LEU A 885 -22.99 4.89 -28.02
CA LEU A 885 -22.44 5.97 -28.83
C LEU A 885 -23.39 7.16 -28.99
N LYS A 886 -24.68 7.00 -28.67
CA LYS A 886 -25.69 8.04 -28.86
C LYS A 886 -25.29 9.40 -28.25
N PRO A 887 -24.82 9.49 -27.00
CA PRO A 887 -24.43 10.78 -26.41
C PRO A 887 -23.30 11.47 -27.17
N TYR A 888 -22.36 10.70 -27.72
CA TYR A 888 -21.23 11.24 -28.47
C TYR A 888 -21.65 11.72 -29.86
N VAL A 889 -22.50 10.93 -30.54
CA VAL A 889 -23.06 11.29 -31.85
C VAL A 889 -23.94 12.52 -31.74
N ASP A 890 -24.80 12.59 -30.71
CA ASP A 890 -25.67 13.75 -30.47
C ASP A 890 -24.85 15.01 -30.17
N ALA A 891 -23.76 14.91 -29.40
CA ALA A 891 -22.87 16.04 -29.13
C ALA A 891 -22.11 16.52 -30.37
N LEU A 892 -21.70 15.60 -31.25
CA LEU A 892 -21.07 15.93 -32.54
C LEU A 892 -22.06 16.63 -33.48
N GLU A 893 -23.27 16.07 -33.62
CA GLU A 893 -24.30 16.62 -34.49
C GLU A 893 -24.81 17.99 -34.01
N SER A 894 -24.91 18.18 -32.68
CA SER A 894 -25.32 19.46 -32.10
C SER A 894 -24.21 20.51 -32.06
N GLY A 895 -22.97 20.17 -32.44
CA GLY A 895 -21.81 21.06 -32.40
C GLY A 895 -21.30 21.40 -30.99
N ASN A 896 -21.71 20.65 -29.96
CA ASN A 896 -21.35 20.91 -28.55
C ASN A 896 -20.25 19.98 -28.02
N ALA A 897 -19.72 19.08 -28.86
CA ALA A 897 -18.68 18.14 -28.46
C ALA A 897 -17.34 18.85 -28.24
N SER A 898 -16.62 18.47 -27.18
CA SER A 898 -15.22 18.85 -26.94
C SER A 898 -14.23 18.05 -27.78
N PHE A 899 -14.72 17.20 -28.68
CA PHE A 899 -13.96 16.29 -29.54
C PHE A 899 -14.58 16.26 -30.93
N THR A 900 -13.83 15.79 -31.93
CA THR A 900 -14.27 15.70 -33.32
C THR A 900 -14.71 14.29 -33.71
N ALA A 901 -15.42 14.16 -34.84
CA ALA A 901 -15.75 12.85 -35.41
C ALA A 901 -14.50 12.03 -35.75
N LYS A 902 -13.38 12.71 -36.08
CA LYS A 902 -12.08 12.08 -36.31
C LYS A 902 -11.52 11.48 -35.03
N ASP A 903 -11.61 12.17 -33.89
CA ASP A 903 -11.15 11.68 -32.58
C ASP A 903 -11.94 10.44 -32.15
N LEU A 904 -13.27 10.47 -32.34
CA LEU A 904 -14.13 9.32 -32.07
C LEU A 904 -13.78 8.13 -32.99
N THR A 905 -13.56 8.37 -34.29
CA THR A 905 -13.13 7.33 -35.24
C THR A 905 -11.78 6.72 -34.86
N LEU A 906 -10.86 7.56 -34.37
CA LEU A 906 -9.53 7.15 -33.91
C LEU A 906 -9.62 6.31 -32.64
N ALA A 907 -10.47 6.68 -31.68
CA ALA A 907 -10.76 5.91 -30.47
C ALA A 907 -11.20 4.48 -30.80
N LEU A 908 -12.20 4.34 -31.67
CA LEU A 908 -12.70 3.04 -32.10
C LEU A 908 -11.63 2.24 -32.87
N LYS A 909 -10.84 2.90 -33.74
CA LYS A 909 -9.72 2.27 -34.44
C LYS A 909 -8.69 1.70 -33.47
N THR A 910 -8.32 2.46 -32.44
CA THR A 910 -7.35 2.05 -31.42
C THR A 910 -7.85 0.85 -30.64
N ALA A 911 -9.12 0.84 -30.23
CA ALA A 911 -9.74 -0.33 -29.58
C ALA A 911 -9.70 -1.55 -30.49
N ILE A 912 -10.18 -1.44 -31.74
CA ILE A 912 -10.21 -2.54 -32.73
C ILE A 912 -8.82 -3.13 -32.97
N ASN A 913 -7.81 -2.27 -33.19
CA ASN A 913 -6.45 -2.72 -33.47
C ASN A 913 -5.78 -3.38 -32.26
N SER A 914 -6.10 -2.95 -31.04
CA SER A 914 -5.58 -3.58 -29.82
C SER A 914 -6.04 -5.04 -29.69
N VAL A 915 -7.27 -5.36 -30.09
CA VAL A 915 -7.83 -6.72 -30.00
C VAL A 915 -7.01 -7.72 -30.80
N TYR A 916 -6.66 -7.41 -32.05
CA TYR A 916 -5.87 -8.31 -32.89
C TYR A 916 -4.55 -8.69 -32.21
N GLY A 917 -3.78 -7.69 -31.75
CA GLY A 917 -2.50 -7.96 -31.06
C GLY A 917 -2.66 -8.80 -29.80
N LEU A 918 -3.80 -8.71 -29.11
CA LEU A 918 -4.10 -9.50 -27.91
C LEU A 918 -4.49 -10.94 -28.24
N THR A 919 -5.13 -11.21 -29.39
CA THR A 919 -5.51 -12.58 -29.81
C THR A 919 -4.31 -13.48 -30.10
N SER A 920 -3.16 -12.91 -30.46
CA SER A 920 -1.91 -13.63 -30.79
C SER A 920 -0.76 -13.37 -29.80
N ALA A 921 -1.04 -12.66 -28.69
CA ALA A 921 0.00 -12.31 -27.72
C ALA A 921 0.63 -13.56 -27.08
N ALA A 922 1.94 -13.51 -26.82
CA ALA A 922 2.66 -14.62 -26.18
C ALA A 922 2.22 -14.87 -24.72
N PHE A 923 1.69 -13.86 -24.03
CA PHE A 923 1.23 -13.91 -22.64
C PHE A 923 -0.29 -14.09 -22.53
N ASP A 924 -0.75 -14.60 -21.39
CA ASP A 924 -2.18 -14.79 -21.12
C ASP A 924 -2.92 -13.47 -20.98
N ASN A 925 -4.06 -13.36 -21.66
CA ASN A 925 -4.95 -12.22 -21.60
C ASN A 925 -6.39 -12.64 -21.96
N LYS A 926 -7.35 -11.74 -21.78
CA LYS A 926 -8.78 -12.04 -21.97
C LYS A 926 -9.20 -12.30 -23.42
N PHE A 927 -8.44 -11.86 -24.42
CA PHE A 927 -8.73 -12.07 -25.85
C PHE A 927 -8.01 -13.29 -26.44
N LYS A 928 -7.08 -13.90 -25.71
CA LYS A 928 -6.32 -15.05 -26.19
C LYS A 928 -7.09 -16.35 -25.98
N ASP A 929 -7.33 -17.08 -27.07
CA ASP A 929 -7.70 -18.49 -27.00
C ASP A 929 -6.42 -19.34 -26.87
N PRO A 930 -6.27 -20.16 -25.82
CA PRO A 930 -5.11 -21.04 -25.68
C PRO A 930 -4.89 -22.01 -26.85
N ARG A 931 -5.93 -22.33 -27.61
CA ARG A 931 -5.87 -23.18 -28.81
C ARG A 931 -5.31 -22.44 -30.03
N ASN A 932 -5.34 -21.10 -30.03
CA ASN A 932 -4.85 -20.26 -31.12
C ASN A 932 -3.32 -20.13 -31.12
N ILE A 933 -2.63 -21.25 -31.35
CA ILE A 933 -1.16 -21.31 -31.39
C ILE A 933 -0.63 -20.77 -32.73
N ASP A 934 -1.37 -20.98 -33.82
CA ASP A 934 -1.00 -20.65 -35.20
C ASP A 934 -1.50 -19.27 -35.67
N ASN A 935 -2.02 -18.43 -34.76
CA ASN A 935 -2.59 -17.13 -35.10
C ASN A 935 -3.62 -17.18 -36.26
N ILE A 936 -4.69 -17.95 -36.09
CA ILE A 936 -5.69 -18.24 -37.14
C ILE A 936 -6.33 -16.99 -37.76
N VAL A 937 -6.34 -15.87 -37.04
CA VAL A 937 -6.84 -14.57 -37.50
C VAL A 937 -6.00 -14.02 -38.64
N ALA A 938 -4.67 -14.02 -38.48
CA ALA A 938 -3.74 -13.59 -39.53
C ALA A 938 -3.66 -14.64 -40.65
N LYS A 939 -3.61 -15.93 -40.29
CA LYS A 939 -3.50 -17.03 -41.26
C LYS A 939 -4.68 -17.08 -42.22
N ARG A 940 -5.91 -16.90 -41.75
CA ARG A 940 -7.08 -16.88 -42.65
C ARG A 940 -6.92 -15.86 -43.78
N GLY A 941 -6.46 -14.66 -43.43
CA GLY A 941 -6.20 -13.60 -44.42
C GLY A 941 -5.06 -13.96 -45.37
N ALA A 942 -3.96 -14.49 -44.84
CA ALA A 942 -2.82 -14.94 -45.62
C ALA A 942 -3.18 -16.04 -46.63
N LEU A 943 -3.94 -17.06 -46.20
CA LEU A 943 -4.41 -18.15 -47.05
C LEU A 943 -5.35 -17.66 -48.15
N PHE A 944 -6.22 -16.71 -47.82
CA PHE A 944 -7.06 -16.02 -48.79
C PHE A 944 -6.22 -15.31 -49.86
N MET A 945 -5.18 -14.56 -49.45
CA MET A 945 -4.32 -13.84 -50.40
C MET A 945 -3.52 -14.78 -51.31
N ILE A 946 -3.05 -15.92 -50.81
CA ILE A 946 -2.41 -16.96 -51.64
C ILE A 946 -3.40 -17.48 -52.70
N ASN A 947 -4.65 -17.76 -52.30
CA ASN A 947 -5.68 -18.16 -53.26
C ASN A 947 -5.95 -17.07 -54.31
N LEU A 948 -6.12 -15.81 -53.88
CA LEU A 948 -6.37 -14.69 -54.79
C LEU A 948 -5.22 -14.51 -55.80
N LYS A 949 -3.96 -14.59 -55.34
CA LYS A 949 -2.78 -14.56 -56.20
C LYS A 949 -2.84 -15.62 -57.29
N HIS A 950 -3.03 -16.88 -56.92
CA HIS A 950 -3.06 -17.97 -57.89
C HIS A 950 -4.22 -17.86 -58.88
N GLU A 951 -5.39 -17.36 -58.44
CA GLU A 951 -6.51 -17.11 -59.34
C GLU A 951 -6.16 -16.02 -60.37
N CYS A 952 -5.53 -14.92 -59.94
CA CYS A 952 -5.05 -13.87 -60.84
C CYS A 952 -3.99 -14.40 -61.83
N GLU A 953 -3.00 -15.15 -61.34
CA GLU A 953 -1.94 -15.73 -62.20
C GLU A 953 -2.51 -16.74 -63.20
N SER A 954 -3.50 -17.55 -62.81
CA SER A 954 -4.16 -18.51 -63.71
C SER A 954 -4.91 -17.84 -64.86
N ARG A 955 -5.29 -16.56 -64.70
CA ARG A 955 -5.92 -15.72 -65.72
C ARG A 955 -4.90 -15.00 -66.61
N GLY A 956 -3.61 -15.21 -66.38
CA GLY A 956 -2.52 -14.53 -67.08
C GLY A 956 -2.29 -13.09 -66.59
N TRP A 957 -2.82 -12.72 -65.42
CA TRP A 957 -2.60 -11.40 -64.84
C TRP A 957 -1.33 -11.38 -63.99
N THR A 958 -0.59 -10.28 -64.06
CA THR A 958 0.66 -10.13 -63.32
C THR A 958 0.41 -9.53 -61.94
N VAL A 959 0.54 -10.36 -60.91
CA VAL A 959 0.59 -9.91 -59.51
C VAL A 959 1.98 -9.34 -59.23
N VAL A 960 2.04 -8.04 -58.95
CA VAL A 960 3.30 -7.32 -58.68
C VAL A 960 3.74 -7.51 -57.24
N HIS A 961 2.80 -7.31 -56.31
CA HIS A 961 3.10 -7.32 -54.88
C HIS A 961 1.85 -7.62 -54.06
N ILE A 962 2.01 -8.40 -53.00
CA ILE A 962 1.01 -8.56 -51.94
C ILE A 962 1.69 -8.25 -50.62
N LYS A 963 1.05 -7.41 -49.81
CA LYS A 963 1.50 -7.12 -48.45
C LYS A 963 0.32 -7.18 -47.50
N THR A 964 0.17 -8.33 -46.86
CA THR A 964 -0.86 -8.65 -45.86
C THR A 964 -2.29 -8.50 -46.38
N ASP A 965 -2.78 -7.27 -46.46
CA ASP A 965 -4.14 -6.86 -46.77
C ASP A 965 -4.30 -6.21 -48.15
N SER A 966 -3.19 -5.91 -48.83
CA SER A 966 -3.20 -5.30 -50.17
C SER A 966 -2.64 -6.22 -51.26
N ILE A 967 -3.20 -6.10 -52.48
CA ILE A 967 -2.70 -6.72 -53.72
C ILE A 967 -2.50 -5.64 -54.80
N LYS A 968 -1.39 -5.75 -55.54
CA LYS A 968 -1.02 -4.86 -56.64
C LYS A 968 -0.98 -5.62 -57.96
N LEU A 969 -1.73 -5.18 -58.96
CA LEU A 969 -1.85 -5.83 -60.28
C LEU A 969 -1.35 -4.90 -61.38
N ALA A 970 -0.40 -5.36 -62.20
CA ALA A 970 0.11 -4.57 -63.33
C ALA A 970 -0.89 -4.56 -64.50
N ASN A 971 -0.80 -3.51 -65.35
CA ASN A 971 -1.70 -3.31 -66.48
C ASN A 971 -3.18 -3.40 -66.08
N CYS A 972 -3.51 -2.75 -64.96
CA CYS A 972 -4.81 -2.86 -64.32
C CYS A 972 -5.95 -2.47 -65.27
N THR A 973 -6.98 -3.31 -65.32
CA THR A 973 -8.20 -3.09 -66.09
C THR A 973 -9.41 -3.16 -65.17
N LYS A 974 -10.55 -2.64 -65.63
CA LYS A 974 -11.81 -2.70 -64.87
C LYS A 974 -12.24 -4.13 -64.54
N GLU A 975 -11.97 -5.08 -65.45
CA GLU A 975 -12.23 -6.51 -65.23
C GLU A 975 -11.45 -7.08 -64.02
N MET A 976 -10.19 -6.67 -63.85
CA MET A 976 -9.36 -7.09 -62.73
C MET A 976 -9.88 -6.55 -61.40
N GLU A 977 -10.23 -5.26 -61.36
CA GLU A 977 -10.82 -4.62 -60.17
C GLU A 977 -12.11 -5.33 -59.75
N ASP A 978 -13.05 -5.48 -60.69
CA ASP A 978 -14.35 -6.09 -60.40
C ASP A 978 -14.18 -7.54 -59.90
N PHE A 979 -13.24 -8.30 -60.49
CA PHE A 979 -12.90 -9.64 -60.01
C PHE A 979 -12.36 -9.65 -58.57
N VAL A 980 -11.39 -8.78 -58.24
CA VAL A 980 -10.81 -8.73 -56.89
C VAL A 980 -11.88 -8.41 -55.84
N VAL A 981 -12.74 -7.43 -56.13
CA VAL A 981 -13.85 -7.02 -55.25
C VAL A 981 -14.86 -8.15 -55.06
N GLU A 982 -15.27 -8.83 -56.14
CA GLU A 982 -16.21 -9.95 -56.05
C GLU A 982 -15.61 -11.17 -55.35
N TYR A 983 -14.33 -11.45 -55.60
CA TYR A 983 -13.62 -12.58 -54.99
C TYR A 983 -13.43 -12.36 -53.49
N GLY A 984 -13.07 -11.15 -53.05
CA GLY A 984 -12.98 -10.80 -51.63
C GLY A 984 -14.30 -11.00 -50.89
N LYS A 985 -15.42 -10.55 -51.48
CA LYS A 985 -16.77 -10.68 -50.87
C LYS A 985 -17.14 -12.13 -50.57
N LYS A 986 -16.71 -13.10 -51.39
CA LYS A 986 -16.93 -14.54 -51.13
C LYS A 986 -16.31 -15.01 -49.81
N TYR A 987 -15.24 -14.36 -49.37
CA TYR A 987 -14.52 -14.67 -48.13
C TYR A 987 -14.81 -13.67 -47.00
N GLN A 988 -15.82 -12.79 -47.17
CA GLN A 988 -16.18 -11.72 -46.24
C GLN A 988 -15.07 -10.65 -46.08
N TYR A 989 -14.32 -10.39 -47.14
CA TYR A 989 -13.38 -9.28 -47.23
C TYR A 989 -13.88 -8.23 -48.22
N ASP A 990 -13.95 -6.98 -47.77
CA ASP A 990 -14.33 -5.85 -48.61
C ASP A 990 -13.07 -5.17 -49.14
N PHE A 991 -12.85 -5.25 -50.46
CA PHE A 991 -11.75 -4.54 -51.13
C PHE A 991 -12.19 -3.14 -51.56
N GLU A 992 -11.26 -2.20 -51.42
CA GLU A 992 -11.33 -0.85 -51.98
C GLU A 992 -10.21 -0.67 -53.01
N HIS A 993 -10.50 0.03 -54.11
CA HIS A 993 -9.47 0.49 -55.04
C HIS A 993 -8.83 1.75 -54.44
N GLU A 994 -7.68 1.56 -53.82
CA GLU A 994 -6.98 2.60 -53.04
C GLU A 994 -6.24 3.58 -53.95
N ALA A 995 -5.48 3.06 -54.91
CA ALA A 995 -4.69 3.87 -55.84
C ALA A 995 -4.42 3.15 -57.17
N THR A 996 -4.02 3.93 -58.19
CA THR A 996 -3.40 3.39 -59.41
C THR A 996 -2.07 4.09 -59.63
N TYR A 997 -1.01 3.32 -59.78
CA TYR A 997 0.32 3.82 -60.07
C TYR A 997 0.60 3.76 -61.56
N ASP A 998 0.84 4.89 -62.23
CA ASP A 998 1.26 4.89 -63.63
C ASP A 998 2.68 4.33 -63.78
N LYS A 999 3.52 4.50 -62.76
CA LYS A 999 4.85 3.88 -62.66
C LYS A 999 5.07 3.27 -61.28
N MET A 1000 5.58 2.04 -61.22
CA MET A 1000 5.98 1.39 -59.97
C MET A 1000 7.25 0.57 -60.19
N CYS A 1001 8.24 0.74 -59.33
CA CYS A 1001 9.43 -0.10 -59.25
C CYS A 1001 9.46 -0.79 -57.89
N ILE A 1002 9.43 -2.13 -57.88
CA ILE A 1002 9.58 -2.94 -56.66
C ILE A 1002 10.97 -3.56 -56.67
N VAL A 1003 11.77 -3.27 -55.65
CA VAL A 1003 13.20 -3.63 -55.61
C VAL A 1003 13.50 -4.84 -54.72
N ASN A 1004 12.57 -5.22 -53.83
CA ASN A 1004 12.64 -6.45 -53.02
C ASN A 1004 11.25 -6.81 -52.46
N GLN A 1005 11.19 -7.70 -51.46
CA GLN A 1005 9.93 -8.19 -50.85
C GLN A 1005 9.00 -7.12 -50.26
N ALA A 1006 9.52 -5.95 -49.87
CA ALA A 1006 8.73 -4.96 -49.16
C ALA A 1006 8.95 -3.52 -49.61
N VAL A 1007 9.96 -3.27 -50.45
CA VAL A 1007 10.44 -1.95 -50.84
C VAL A 1007 10.06 -1.69 -52.29
N TYR A 1008 9.30 -0.63 -52.51
CA TYR A 1008 8.86 -0.15 -53.80
C TYR A 1008 8.82 1.38 -53.83
N ILE A 1009 8.93 1.93 -55.02
CA ILE A 1009 8.73 3.34 -55.35
C ILE A 1009 7.62 3.38 -56.39
N ALA A 1010 6.68 4.30 -56.25
CA ALA A 1010 5.59 4.44 -57.20
C ALA A 1010 5.21 5.91 -57.40
N HIS A 1011 4.71 6.23 -58.59
CA HIS A 1011 4.06 7.50 -58.87
C HIS A 1011 2.55 7.24 -58.99
N GLU A 1012 1.75 8.07 -58.32
CA GLU A 1012 0.32 7.87 -58.21
C GLU A 1012 -0.44 8.68 -59.27
N SER A 1013 -1.22 7.99 -60.09
CA SER A 1013 -2.05 8.56 -61.15
C SER A 1013 -3.54 8.65 -60.77
N TYR A 1014 -3.92 7.99 -59.69
CA TYR A 1014 -5.27 7.99 -59.12
C TYR A 1014 -5.18 7.57 -57.65
N GLY A 1015 -5.86 8.29 -56.76
CA GLY A 1015 -5.89 8.00 -55.32
C GLY A 1015 -5.81 9.28 -54.48
N GLU A 1016 -5.52 9.16 -53.17
CA GLU A 1016 -5.45 10.30 -52.24
C GLU A 1016 -4.25 11.22 -52.53
N ASP A 1017 -3.16 10.66 -53.08
CA ASP A 1017 -1.92 11.36 -53.38
C ASP A 1017 -1.67 11.47 -54.90
N GLU A 1018 -2.76 11.60 -55.68
CA GLU A 1018 -2.71 11.78 -57.14
C GLU A 1018 -1.69 12.86 -57.56
N GLY A 1019 -0.82 12.50 -58.49
CA GLY A 1019 0.27 13.33 -59.01
C GLY A 1019 1.53 13.35 -58.13
N LYS A 1020 1.63 12.51 -57.11
CA LYS A 1020 2.80 12.45 -56.23
C LYS A 1020 3.50 11.11 -56.30
N TRP A 1021 4.79 11.15 -55.94
CA TRP A 1021 5.58 9.97 -55.69
C TRP A 1021 5.33 9.43 -54.28
N THR A 1022 5.49 8.12 -54.12
CA THR A 1022 5.49 7.42 -52.85
C THR A 1022 6.62 6.38 -52.84
N ALA A 1023 7.21 6.15 -51.68
CA ALA A 1023 8.27 5.17 -51.51
C ALA A 1023 8.12 4.40 -50.20
N THR A 1024 8.47 3.13 -50.23
CA THR A 1024 8.59 2.27 -49.06
C THR A 1024 10.04 1.84 -48.89
N GLY A 1025 10.50 1.69 -47.64
CA GLY A 1025 11.88 1.36 -47.31
C GLY A 1025 12.73 2.60 -47.01
N ALA A 1026 13.57 2.48 -45.97
CA ALA A 1026 14.29 3.62 -45.38
C ALA A 1026 15.22 4.35 -46.36
N GLN A 1027 15.83 3.62 -47.31
CA GLN A 1027 16.70 4.19 -48.33
C GLN A 1027 15.97 5.20 -49.24
N PHE A 1028 14.81 4.80 -49.78
CA PHE A 1028 14.03 5.64 -50.70
C PHE A 1028 13.15 6.65 -49.97
N GLN A 1029 12.82 6.40 -48.70
CA GLN A 1029 12.11 7.35 -47.83
C GLN A 1029 13.03 8.41 -47.22
N HIS A 1030 14.34 8.26 -47.33
CA HIS A 1030 15.29 9.24 -46.82
C HIS A 1030 14.96 10.62 -47.44
N PRO A 1031 14.67 11.67 -46.65
CA PRO A 1031 14.13 12.93 -47.16
C PRO A 1031 14.97 13.55 -48.28
N TYR A 1032 16.30 13.58 -48.12
CA TYR A 1032 17.21 14.03 -49.18
C TYR A 1032 17.08 13.21 -50.47
N VAL A 1033 17.15 11.87 -50.39
CA VAL A 1033 17.07 10.97 -51.56
C VAL A 1033 15.72 11.14 -52.25
N PHE A 1034 14.63 11.11 -51.49
CA PHE A 1034 13.28 11.20 -52.01
C PHE A 1034 13.03 12.52 -52.75
N LYS A 1035 13.42 13.64 -52.14
CA LYS A 1035 13.28 14.98 -52.75
C LYS A 1035 14.19 15.16 -53.97
N THR A 1036 15.39 14.60 -53.93
CA THR A 1036 16.34 14.68 -55.07
C THR A 1036 15.84 13.88 -56.26
N LEU A 1037 15.42 12.64 -56.04
CA LEU A 1037 15.09 11.71 -57.13
C LEU A 1037 13.66 11.85 -57.63
N PHE A 1038 12.69 12.10 -56.74
CA PHE A 1038 11.27 11.92 -57.06
C PHE A 1038 10.45 13.21 -56.89
N SER A 1039 10.23 13.70 -55.68
CA SER A 1039 9.28 14.82 -55.45
C SER A 1039 9.78 16.18 -55.93
N LYS A 1040 11.09 16.35 -56.13
CA LYS A 1040 11.75 17.61 -56.54
C LYS A 1040 11.48 18.80 -55.63
N GLU A 1041 11.00 18.56 -54.40
CA GLU A 1041 10.80 19.60 -53.40
C GLU A 1041 12.14 20.22 -52.94
N LYS A 1042 12.09 21.46 -52.45
CA LYS A 1042 13.28 22.13 -51.92
C LYS A 1042 13.84 21.38 -50.71
N ILE A 1043 15.13 21.08 -50.75
CA ILE A 1043 15.88 20.45 -49.65
C ILE A 1043 16.20 21.51 -48.59
N GLY A 1044 15.70 21.31 -47.38
CA GLY A 1044 15.99 22.13 -46.20
C GLY A 1044 17.07 21.51 -45.31
N PHE A 1045 17.39 22.17 -44.19
CA PHE A 1045 18.36 21.66 -43.21
C PHE A 1045 17.92 20.34 -42.59
N LYS A 1046 16.64 20.21 -42.22
CA LYS A 1046 16.10 18.98 -41.60
C LYS A 1046 16.21 17.75 -42.51
N ASP A 1047 16.20 17.94 -43.83
CA ASP A 1047 16.38 16.84 -44.80
C ASP A 1047 17.83 16.34 -44.86
N LYS A 1048 18.77 17.08 -44.26
CA LYS A 1048 20.20 16.75 -44.13
C LYS A 1048 20.55 16.28 -42.71
N CYS A 1049 19.55 15.98 -41.89
CA CYS A 1049 19.71 15.51 -40.53
C CYS A 1049 19.43 14.01 -40.45
N GLU A 1050 20.31 13.27 -39.79
CA GLU A 1050 20.28 11.83 -39.63
C GLU A 1050 20.03 11.46 -38.17
N THR A 1051 18.84 10.92 -37.87
CA THR A 1051 18.58 10.33 -36.56
C THR A 1051 19.26 8.96 -36.47
N LYS A 1052 20.20 8.80 -35.54
CA LYS A 1052 20.85 7.51 -35.26
C LYS A 1052 20.51 7.04 -33.86
N ALA A 1053 20.20 5.75 -33.71
CA ALA A 1053 19.90 5.12 -32.43
C ALA A 1053 20.61 3.78 -32.30
N VAL A 1054 20.97 3.41 -31.07
CA VAL A 1054 21.64 2.15 -30.76
C VAL A 1054 20.88 1.38 -29.68
N GLN A 1055 20.84 0.05 -29.80
CA GLN A 1055 20.19 -0.81 -28.81
C GLN A 1055 21.12 -1.27 -27.67
N LYS A 1056 22.44 -1.31 -27.89
CA LYS A 1056 23.43 -1.80 -26.93
C LYS A 1056 24.63 -0.86 -26.88
N GLY A 1057 25.02 -0.44 -25.67
CA GLY A 1057 26.03 0.60 -25.49
C GLY A 1057 25.51 1.99 -25.84
N ASP A 1058 26.39 2.98 -25.81
CA ASP A 1058 26.06 4.40 -26.00
C ASP A 1058 26.84 5.01 -27.17
N ILE A 1059 26.27 6.05 -27.76
CA ILE A 1059 26.83 6.82 -28.86
C ILE A 1059 27.77 7.89 -28.31
N TYR A 1060 28.94 7.99 -28.93
CA TYR A 1060 29.92 9.04 -28.71
C TYR A 1060 30.36 9.63 -30.05
N LEU A 1061 30.65 10.92 -30.05
CA LEU A 1061 31.39 11.59 -31.11
C LEU A 1061 32.87 11.60 -30.75
N ASN A 1062 33.70 10.90 -31.54
CA ASN A 1062 35.15 10.95 -31.38
C ASN A 1062 35.73 12.14 -32.17
N MET A 1063 35.95 13.25 -31.46
CA MET A 1063 36.48 14.53 -31.92
C MET A 1063 38.00 14.48 -32.12
N ASN A 1064 38.47 13.52 -32.93
CA ASN A 1064 39.88 13.25 -33.14
C ASN A 1064 40.53 14.03 -34.29
N GLU A 1065 39.79 14.91 -34.96
CA GLU A 1065 40.23 15.53 -36.22
C GLU A 1065 41.53 16.33 -36.10
N THR A 1066 41.74 17.01 -34.97
CA THR A 1066 42.93 17.83 -34.71
C THR A 1066 43.96 17.13 -33.82
N LEU A 1067 43.74 15.86 -33.48
CA LEU A 1067 44.61 15.09 -32.59
C LEU A 1067 45.61 14.23 -33.38
N PRO A 1068 46.76 13.86 -32.78
CA PRO A 1068 47.71 12.92 -33.39
C PRO A 1068 47.03 11.59 -33.74
N GLU A 1069 47.46 10.97 -34.84
CA GLU A 1069 46.92 9.69 -35.32
C GLU A 1069 46.90 8.62 -34.20
N GLY A 1070 45.74 8.00 -33.98
CA GLY A 1070 45.52 7.05 -32.89
C GLY A 1070 45.02 7.65 -31.57
N SER A 1071 45.00 8.98 -31.43
CA SER A 1071 44.42 9.68 -30.28
C SER A 1071 42.90 9.85 -30.43
N ASN A 1072 42.17 9.78 -29.33
CA ASN A 1072 40.71 9.91 -29.31
C ASN A 1072 40.26 10.98 -28.31
N SER A 1073 39.16 11.67 -28.62
CA SER A 1073 38.49 12.61 -27.72
C SER A 1073 36.99 12.39 -27.84
N TYR A 1074 36.39 11.73 -26.85
CA TYR A 1074 34.99 11.32 -26.93
C TYR A 1074 34.08 12.36 -26.29
N SER A 1075 33.09 12.83 -27.05
CA SER A 1075 31.92 13.55 -26.54
C SER A 1075 30.76 12.57 -26.43
N PHE A 1076 30.16 12.45 -25.24
CA PHE A 1076 29.00 11.58 -25.00
C PHE A 1076 27.76 12.18 -25.67
N VAL A 1077 26.96 11.31 -26.31
CA VAL A 1077 25.66 11.70 -26.89
C VAL A 1077 24.51 10.97 -26.21
N GLY A 1078 24.60 9.65 -26.02
CA GLY A 1078 23.51 8.85 -25.43
C GLY A 1078 23.07 7.70 -26.34
N LYS A 1079 21.81 7.26 -26.26
CA LYS A 1079 21.35 6.10 -27.06
C LYS A 1079 20.73 6.49 -28.40
N VAL A 1080 20.31 7.73 -28.54
CA VAL A 1080 19.75 8.31 -29.75
C VAL A 1080 20.31 9.71 -29.90
N GLY A 1081 20.43 10.18 -31.13
CA GLY A 1081 20.79 11.57 -31.42
C GLY A 1081 20.45 11.91 -32.87
N GLU A 1082 20.40 13.20 -33.19
CA GLU A 1082 20.24 13.70 -34.55
C GLU A 1082 21.55 14.35 -35.01
N PHE A 1083 22.09 13.89 -36.13
CA PHE A 1083 23.43 14.24 -36.58
C PHE A 1083 23.44 14.76 -38.00
N VAL A 1084 24.45 15.54 -38.35
CA VAL A 1084 24.69 16.04 -39.70
C VAL A 1084 26.11 15.66 -40.12
N PRO A 1085 26.32 15.15 -41.35
CA PRO A 1085 27.67 14.87 -41.84
C PRO A 1085 28.40 16.18 -42.14
N ILE A 1086 29.66 16.28 -41.75
CA ILE A 1086 30.50 17.49 -41.79
C ILE A 1086 31.78 17.21 -42.57
N LYS A 1087 32.18 18.16 -43.42
CA LYS A 1087 33.42 18.08 -44.21
C LYS A 1087 34.63 17.94 -43.30
N SER A 1088 35.63 17.17 -43.76
CA SER A 1088 36.88 17.10 -43.00
C SER A 1088 37.59 18.46 -42.97
N GLY A 1089 38.11 18.84 -41.81
CA GLY A 1089 38.68 20.15 -41.50
C GLY A 1089 37.70 21.10 -40.81
N CYS A 1090 36.40 20.80 -40.83
CA CYS A 1090 35.35 21.68 -40.29
C CYS A 1090 34.93 21.35 -38.84
N GLY A 1091 35.68 20.47 -38.17
CA GLY A 1091 35.52 20.15 -36.75
C GLY A 1091 34.49 19.06 -36.46
N GLY A 1092 34.34 18.07 -37.34
CA GLY A 1092 33.44 16.93 -37.17
C GLY A 1092 34.10 15.72 -36.50
N GLY A 1093 33.32 14.96 -35.72
CA GLY A 1093 33.78 13.75 -35.03
C GLY A 1093 33.42 12.44 -35.76
N ILE A 1094 34.10 11.34 -35.44
CA ILE A 1094 33.68 10.00 -35.92
C ILE A 1094 32.58 9.48 -34.99
N LEU A 1095 31.42 9.13 -35.55
CA LEU A 1095 30.29 8.64 -34.76
C LEU A 1095 30.47 7.15 -34.41
N VAL A 1096 30.70 6.87 -33.13
CA VAL A 1096 30.97 5.52 -32.61
C VAL A 1096 29.96 5.11 -31.55
N ARG A 1097 29.66 3.82 -31.50
CA ARG A 1097 28.94 3.15 -30.43
C ARG A 1097 29.95 2.40 -29.57
N ARG A 1098 30.01 2.73 -28.29
CA ARG A 1098 30.87 2.08 -27.31
C ARG A 1098 30.08 1.08 -26.49
N ASN A 1099 30.58 -0.15 -26.38
CA ASN A 1099 30.02 -1.20 -25.52
C ASN A 1099 31.15 -1.85 -24.70
N GLY A 1100 31.28 -1.45 -23.43
CA GLY A 1100 32.49 -1.71 -22.65
C GLY A 1100 33.69 -1.01 -23.28
N ASP A 1101 34.81 -1.73 -23.42
CA ASP A 1101 36.06 -1.18 -23.99
C ASP A 1101 36.15 -1.25 -25.52
N LYS A 1102 35.06 -1.62 -26.22
CA LYS A 1102 35.04 -1.78 -27.68
C LYS A 1102 34.22 -0.70 -28.36
N ASP A 1103 34.83 -0.07 -29.36
CA ASP A 1103 34.21 0.93 -30.21
C ASP A 1103 33.83 0.32 -31.56
N TYR A 1104 32.61 0.60 -32.00
CA TYR A 1104 32.08 0.22 -33.30
C TYR A 1104 31.55 1.46 -34.00
N ALA A 1105 31.76 1.63 -35.31
CA ALA A 1105 31.08 2.71 -36.03
C ALA A 1105 29.55 2.54 -35.90
N VAL A 1106 28.84 3.65 -35.71
CA VAL A 1106 27.38 3.64 -35.79
C VAL A 1106 26.96 3.23 -37.21
N SER A 1107 25.83 2.51 -37.35
CA SER A 1107 25.41 1.97 -38.64
C SER A 1107 25.23 3.08 -39.67
N GLY A 1108 25.86 2.94 -40.84
CA GLY A 1108 25.77 3.90 -41.94
C GLY A 1108 26.57 5.19 -41.77
N THR A 1109 27.47 5.29 -40.78
CA THR A 1109 28.26 6.51 -40.52
C THR A 1109 29.75 6.39 -40.82
N LYS A 1110 30.22 5.16 -41.09
CA LYS A 1110 31.63 4.87 -41.37
C LYS A 1110 32.11 5.66 -42.59
N GLY A 1111 33.27 6.30 -42.47
CA GLY A 1111 33.89 7.07 -43.55
C GLY A 1111 33.56 8.56 -43.55
N TYR A 1112 32.60 9.00 -42.72
CA TYR A 1112 32.19 10.39 -42.61
C TYR A 1112 32.41 10.94 -41.20
N ARG A 1113 32.53 12.26 -41.09
CA ARG A 1113 32.57 12.99 -39.82
C ARG A 1113 31.22 13.63 -39.55
N TRP A 1114 30.85 13.80 -38.29
CA TRP A 1114 29.51 14.13 -37.84
C TRP A 1114 29.54 15.18 -36.72
N LEU A 1115 28.48 15.98 -36.64
CA LEU A 1115 28.14 16.82 -35.48
C LEU A 1115 26.66 16.66 -35.16
N GLU A 1116 26.28 16.93 -33.92
CA GLU A 1116 24.87 17.01 -33.52
C GLU A 1116 24.17 18.17 -34.24
N SER A 1117 22.93 17.97 -34.68
CA SER A 1117 22.19 18.95 -35.51
C SER A 1117 21.97 20.29 -34.79
N GLU A 1118 21.76 20.28 -33.47
CA GLU A 1118 21.69 21.48 -32.63
C GLU A 1118 23.00 22.27 -32.68
N THR A 1119 24.14 21.61 -32.48
CA THR A 1119 25.47 22.26 -32.55
C THR A 1119 25.73 22.89 -33.92
N VAL A 1120 25.31 22.24 -35.00
CA VAL A 1120 25.45 22.79 -36.35
C VAL A 1120 24.67 24.08 -36.53
N LYS A 1121 23.42 24.14 -36.02
CA LYS A 1121 22.61 25.37 -36.06
C LYS A 1121 23.18 26.47 -35.17
N GLU A 1122 23.52 26.14 -33.92
CA GLU A 1122 24.03 27.10 -32.93
C GLU A 1122 25.34 27.73 -33.38
N CYS A 1123 26.21 26.95 -34.01
CA CYS A 1123 27.49 27.41 -34.53
C CYS A 1123 27.41 27.95 -35.97
N SER A 1124 26.22 27.99 -36.59
CA SER A 1124 26.01 28.41 -37.98
C SER A 1124 26.92 27.68 -38.99
N LYS A 1125 27.02 26.34 -38.86
CA LYS A 1125 27.88 25.46 -39.67
C LYS A 1125 27.15 24.77 -40.83
N GLU A 1126 26.01 25.30 -41.27
CA GLU A 1126 25.20 24.68 -42.33
C GLU A 1126 25.91 24.61 -43.69
N ASP A 1127 26.90 25.48 -43.93
CA ASP A 1127 27.74 25.48 -45.13
C ASP A 1127 28.87 24.43 -45.09
N ASP A 1128 29.18 23.92 -43.89
CA ASP A 1128 30.20 22.89 -43.65
C ASP A 1128 29.67 21.47 -43.82
N ILE A 1129 28.38 21.31 -44.13
CA ILE A 1129 27.74 20.00 -44.33
C ILE A 1129 28.40 19.27 -45.51
N ASP A 1130 28.76 18.02 -45.28
CA ASP A 1130 29.31 17.14 -46.32
C ASP A 1130 28.18 16.56 -47.18
N LEU A 1131 28.01 17.14 -48.37
CA LEU A 1131 27.01 16.69 -49.33
C LEU A 1131 27.42 15.41 -50.07
N GLU A 1132 28.68 14.95 -49.99
CA GLU A 1132 29.09 13.69 -50.61
C GLU A 1132 28.42 12.48 -49.96
N TYR A 1133 28.16 12.55 -48.65
CA TYR A 1133 27.34 11.55 -47.95
C TYR A 1133 25.99 11.35 -48.64
N PHE A 1134 25.26 12.44 -48.85
CA PHE A 1134 23.93 12.38 -49.44
C PHE A 1134 23.96 12.03 -50.93
N ARG A 1135 24.98 12.47 -51.68
CA ARG A 1135 25.19 12.05 -53.07
C ARG A 1135 25.40 10.54 -53.17
N ALA A 1136 26.22 9.95 -52.28
CA ALA A 1136 26.43 8.51 -52.25
C ALA A 1136 25.12 7.73 -51.99
N LEU A 1137 24.26 8.22 -51.08
CA LEU A 1137 22.93 7.62 -50.85
C LEU A 1137 22.03 7.72 -52.09
N VAL A 1138 22.09 8.85 -52.81
CA VAL A 1138 21.36 9.06 -54.06
C VAL A 1138 21.86 8.10 -55.14
N ASP A 1139 23.17 7.98 -55.32
CA ASP A 1139 23.79 7.09 -56.32
C ASP A 1139 23.46 5.62 -56.03
N GLU A 1140 23.48 5.22 -54.76
CA GLU A 1140 23.07 3.86 -54.34
C GLU A 1140 21.59 3.59 -54.67
N ALA A 1141 20.70 4.54 -54.36
CA ALA A 1141 19.28 4.44 -54.68
C ALA A 1141 19.02 4.34 -56.20
N VAL A 1142 19.73 5.15 -57.00
CA VAL A 1142 19.66 5.07 -58.47
C VAL A 1142 20.17 3.71 -58.96
N SER A 1143 21.31 3.22 -58.42
CA SER A 1143 21.87 1.93 -58.78
C SER A 1143 20.91 0.77 -58.47
N ASP A 1144 20.24 0.81 -57.31
CA ASP A 1144 19.28 -0.23 -56.91
C ASP A 1144 18.03 -0.27 -57.80
N ILE A 1145 17.52 0.88 -58.21
CA ILE A 1145 16.40 0.97 -59.16
C ILE A 1145 16.85 0.52 -60.57
N SER A 1146 18.06 0.91 -60.98
CA SER A 1146 18.60 0.62 -62.31
C SER A 1146 18.83 -0.88 -62.57
N LYS A 1147 18.80 -1.72 -61.53
CA LYS A 1147 18.81 -3.19 -61.67
C LYS A 1147 17.55 -3.74 -62.36
N TYR A 1148 16.46 -2.97 -62.37
CA TYR A 1148 15.14 -3.42 -62.81
C TYR A 1148 14.62 -2.72 -64.07
N GLY A 1149 15.34 -1.70 -64.56
CA GLY A 1149 15.01 -0.96 -65.77
C GLY A 1149 15.72 0.40 -65.81
N ASP A 1150 15.35 1.26 -66.76
CA ASP A 1150 15.97 2.59 -66.90
C ASP A 1150 15.44 3.58 -65.84
N PHE A 1151 16.35 4.08 -65.00
CA PHE A 1151 16.03 5.05 -63.96
C PHE A 1151 15.55 6.38 -64.54
N GLU A 1152 16.17 6.87 -65.62
CA GLU A 1152 15.83 8.18 -66.19
C GLU A 1152 14.40 8.17 -66.72
N TRP A 1153 14.02 7.12 -67.45
CA TRP A 1153 12.61 6.91 -67.81
C TRP A 1153 11.70 6.86 -66.57
N PHE A 1154 12.06 6.05 -65.57
CA PHE A 1154 11.23 5.85 -64.38
C PHE A 1154 10.94 7.16 -63.66
N ALA A 1155 11.98 7.97 -63.40
CA ALA A 1155 11.88 9.24 -62.67
C ALA A 1155 11.43 10.43 -63.53
N SER A 1156 11.29 10.27 -64.86
CA SER A 1156 10.80 11.33 -65.76
C SER A 1156 9.27 11.44 -65.79
N ASP A 1157 8.77 12.55 -66.34
CA ASP A 1157 7.34 12.72 -66.66
C ASP A 1157 6.89 11.98 -67.94
N GLN A 1158 7.78 11.23 -68.61
CA GLN A 1158 7.46 10.54 -69.86
C GLN A 1158 6.62 9.28 -69.62
N GLN A 1159 5.50 9.12 -70.34
CA GLN A 1159 4.57 7.99 -70.20
C GLN A 1159 4.90 6.77 -71.08
N GLU A 1160 5.70 6.91 -72.15
CA GLU A 1160 6.02 5.82 -73.10
C GLU A 1160 7.32 5.08 -72.71
N LEU A 1161 7.36 3.74 -72.82
CA LEU A 1161 8.56 2.92 -72.55
C LEU A 1161 9.65 3.15 -73.63
N PRO A 1162 10.93 3.38 -73.28
CA PRO A 1162 11.99 3.74 -74.23
C PRO A 1162 12.30 2.68 -75.31
N TRP A 1163 11.92 1.43 -75.09
CA TRP A 1163 12.24 0.29 -75.97
C TRP A 1163 11.06 -0.20 -76.81
N CYS A 1164 9.91 0.49 -76.79
CA CYS A 1164 8.79 0.16 -77.67
C CYS A 1164 9.03 0.81 -79.04
N ASP A 1165 9.79 0.14 -79.90
CA ASP A 1165 10.05 0.60 -81.27
C ASP A 1165 8.73 0.75 -82.04
N LYS A 1166 8.44 1.96 -82.51
CA LYS A 1166 7.19 2.34 -83.19
C LYS A 1166 7.00 1.69 -84.56
N GLU A 1167 7.98 0.92 -85.06
CA GLU A 1167 7.97 0.36 -86.42
C GLU A 1167 7.55 -1.11 -86.53
N ASN A 1168 7.51 -1.90 -85.44
CA ASN A 1168 7.02 -3.28 -85.47
C ASN A 1168 5.82 -3.48 -84.56
N LYS A 1169 4.61 -3.31 -85.13
CA LYS A 1169 3.32 -3.62 -84.49
C LYS A 1169 3.09 -5.12 -84.33
N ASP A 1170 3.93 -5.79 -83.56
CA ASP A 1170 3.60 -7.12 -83.03
C ASP A 1170 4.11 -7.28 -81.60
N CYS A 1171 3.39 -6.66 -80.65
CA CYS A 1171 3.58 -6.89 -79.22
C CYS A 1171 2.86 -8.17 -78.74
N SER A 1172 2.31 -9.01 -79.65
CA SER A 1172 1.62 -10.24 -79.28
C SER A 1172 2.55 -11.44 -79.03
N LYS A 1173 3.86 -11.26 -79.25
CA LYS A 1173 4.89 -12.30 -79.02
C LYS A 1173 5.77 -12.08 -77.79
N CYS A 1174 5.61 -10.96 -77.08
CA CYS A 1174 6.36 -10.71 -75.84
C CYS A 1174 5.53 -11.17 -74.63
N ASN A 1175 5.33 -12.49 -74.52
CA ASN A 1175 4.66 -13.12 -73.37
C ASN A 1175 5.63 -13.59 -72.28
N ASP A 1176 6.93 -13.28 -72.41
CA ASP A 1176 7.92 -13.59 -71.39
C ASP A 1176 8.42 -12.32 -70.70
N ALA A 1177 8.03 -12.16 -69.44
CA ALA A 1177 8.58 -11.17 -68.51
C ALA A 1177 10.07 -11.41 -68.14
N GLN A 1178 10.82 -12.18 -68.95
CA GLN A 1178 12.22 -12.56 -68.70
C GLN A 1178 13.21 -12.13 -69.81
N CYS A 1179 12.79 -11.38 -70.83
CA CYS A 1179 13.71 -10.90 -71.87
C CYS A 1179 14.54 -9.67 -71.43
N ILE A 1180 15.22 -9.75 -70.28
CA ILE A 1180 16.28 -8.82 -69.88
C ILE A 1180 17.37 -9.61 -69.17
N HIS A 1181 18.22 -10.33 -69.91
CA HIS A 1181 19.56 -10.62 -69.37
C HIS A 1181 20.69 -10.92 -70.35
N ASN A 1182 20.48 -10.98 -71.66
CA ASN A 1182 21.55 -11.37 -72.60
C ASN A 1182 21.67 -10.42 -73.78
N GLU A 1183 22.08 -9.17 -73.56
CA GLU A 1183 22.79 -8.41 -74.60
C GLU A 1183 23.50 -7.19 -73.99
N ARG A 1184 24.57 -7.47 -73.24
CA ARG A 1184 25.78 -6.64 -73.07
C ARG A 1184 26.70 -7.35 -72.08
N LYS A 1185 27.51 -8.27 -72.62
CA LYS A 1185 28.84 -8.55 -72.08
C LYS A 1185 29.85 -7.69 -72.83
#